data_AF-A0A535JWS7-F1
#
_entry.id   AF-A0A535JWS7-F1
#
_cell.length_a   1.000
_cell.length_b   1.000
_cell.length_c   1.000
_cell.angle_alpha   90.00
_cell.angle_beta   90.00
_cell.angle_gamma   90.00
#
_symmetry.space_group_name_H-M   'P 1'
#
loop_
_entity.id
_entity.type
_entity.pdbx_description
1 polymer ?
#
loop_
_entity_poly.entity_id
_entity_poly.type
_entity_poly.pdbx_seq_one_letter_code
_entity_poly.pdbx_strand_id
1 'polypeptide(L)'
;MKVLVAITEPERESALVETAAALACGGEVVLASVIEVTGEGTLASAQPEARGRRRALDVLAADLGPGRQVRSLVTVARVGWDAIREACANERPDLVLVGWRRPGWNLLGTTIEAILRDPPSDVAVVKGAPARARRILVPVRERSTLYQLLGERAYDERVERLVTRSGDPASVIGEELAEHDAIVFGATGREGARDPLGPIGHALIDAARNAVVVRTSAPVASTVFVERTPLPQERAARSRVLGEIVDKWFVENTFSSSEFADLRRLVEAKERQNIRISVGLPTLNEEATIRQVIRAIRSRLVERFPLIDELVVIDSRSEDRTRKIAEDEGVPVFIHDEILKETGSHRGKGEALWKSLQILTGDIVVWVDTDVTSAHPKFVYGIVGPLLLRPDLQFVKAFYQRPLRIGGDLQATGGGRVTELAARPILNLFFPELSGIVQPLSGEQAGRRALLEQLPFFSGYGIETGLLIDALQRAGLGAIAQVDMKQRIHRNQSLYALSMMSFEVLQVALRRVGEAQGTRLLEEANFTMKLITAAGGGRLHLEMRSRALSVLRTAAEVRGWRARAGRVGFVPTMGALHEGHEALMRRAAAESDVAAASIFVNPTQFGPQEDFRSYPRAEARDVALCERAGVAMVFAPSALEMYPDGDATRVQPGPIALPLEGAARPGHFTGVCTVLTKLFAIVRPDAAYFGQKDFQQLRVVQTMNRDLRLGVRIVGCPTVRDPDGLALSSRNGHLTADQRRSALALSRGLFAGRDLWTAGERDPAKLRLAVERIAAGPGVALEYVSVADPYTLEELGGPQGKVLISLAAHVGKTRLIDNVLLGIEVGEVE
;
A
#
# COMPACT_ATOMS: atom_id res chain seq x y z
N MET A 1 -5.27 -11.82 27.91
CA MET A 1 -5.19 -10.55 28.67
C MET A 1 -5.56 -10.83 30.12
N LYS A 2 -4.84 -10.26 31.09
CA LYS A 2 -5.19 -10.33 32.51
C LYS A 2 -6.13 -9.18 32.86
N VAL A 3 -7.32 -9.49 33.33
CA VAL A 3 -8.38 -8.52 33.62
C VAL A 3 -8.70 -8.50 35.10
N LEU A 4 -8.59 -7.35 35.75
CA LEU A 4 -9.02 -7.16 37.13
C LEU A 4 -10.40 -6.50 37.15
N VAL A 5 -11.36 -7.09 37.85
CA VAL A 5 -12.73 -6.57 37.94
C VAL A 5 -12.97 -6.07 39.36
N ALA A 6 -13.30 -4.79 39.53
CA ALA A 6 -13.67 -4.25 40.82
C ALA A 6 -15.14 -4.56 41.13
N ILE A 7 -15.36 -5.54 42.02
CA ILE A 7 -16.69 -6.03 42.43
C ILE A 7 -17.09 -5.40 43.75
N THR A 8 -18.22 -4.68 43.74
CA THR A 8 -18.81 -4.06 44.93
C THR A 8 -19.99 -4.86 45.48
N GLU A 9 -20.80 -5.44 44.61
CA GLU A 9 -22.01 -6.18 44.94
C GLU A 9 -22.05 -7.46 44.11
N PRO A 10 -21.42 -8.56 44.58
CA PRO A 10 -21.33 -9.80 43.83
C PRO A 10 -22.68 -10.29 43.27
N GLU A 11 -23.73 -10.22 44.09
CA GLU A 11 -25.10 -10.64 43.75
C GLU A 11 -25.70 -9.92 42.52
N ARG A 12 -25.15 -8.75 42.14
CA ARG A 12 -25.71 -7.89 41.07
C ARG A 12 -24.76 -7.62 39.91
N GLU A 13 -23.55 -8.16 39.95
CA GLU A 13 -22.48 -7.82 39.00
C GLU A 13 -22.08 -8.99 38.09
N SER A 14 -22.94 -10.01 37.95
CA SER A 14 -22.71 -11.13 37.03
C SER A 14 -22.46 -10.68 35.58
N ALA A 15 -23.20 -9.68 35.09
CA ALA A 15 -23.02 -9.11 33.75
C ALA A 15 -21.64 -8.43 33.56
N LEU A 16 -21.10 -7.81 34.61
CA LEU A 16 -19.77 -7.19 34.59
C LEU A 16 -18.69 -8.28 34.47
N VAL A 17 -18.87 -9.38 35.20
CA VAL A 17 -17.99 -10.55 35.19
C VAL A 17 -18.03 -11.30 33.86
N GLU A 18 -19.21 -11.44 33.24
CA GLU A 18 -19.36 -11.96 31.88
C GLU A 18 -18.60 -11.11 30.85
N THR A 19 -18.68 -9.78 30.98
CA THR A 19 -17.95 -8.84 30.12
C THR A 19 -16.44 -8.95 30.30
N ALA A 20 -15.97 -9.08 31.54
CA ALA A 20 -14.56 -9.33 31.81
C ALA A 20 -14.05 -10.62 31.17
N ALA A 21 -14.81 -11.70 31.27
CA ALA A 21 -14.45 -12.98 30.67
C ALA A 21 -14.41 -12.91 29.13
N ALA A 22 -15.32 -12.16 28.51
CA ALA A 22 -15.30 -11.92 27.07
C ALA A 22 -14.06 -11.11 26.64
N LEU A 23 -13.72 -10.06 27.37
CA LEU A 23 -12.57 -9.20 27.05
C LEU A 23 -11.21 -9.86 27.34
N ALA A 24 -11.14 -10.75 28.32
CA ALA A 24 -9.91 -11.47 28.66
C ALA A 24 -9.40 -12.36 27.51
N CYS A 25 -10.28 -12.76 26.58
CA CYS A 25 -9.99 -13.61 25.42
C CYS A 25 -9.24 -14.92 25.80
N GLY A 26 -9.71 -15.60 26.86
CA GLY A 26 -9.08 -16.81 27.39
C GLY A 26 -7.92 -16.59 28.36
N GLY A 27 -7.60 -15.33 28.70
CA GLY A 27 -6.67 -14.97 29.77
C GLY A 27 -7.27 -15.08 31.18
N GLU A 28 -6.52 -14.54 32.15
CA GLU A 28 -6.86 -14.58 33.58
C GLU A 28 -7.85 -13.46 33.96
N VAL A 29 -8.85 -13.77 34.78
CA VAL A 29 -9.78 -12.80 35.38
C VAL A 29 -9.62 -12.81 36.90
N VAL A 30 -9.33 -11.64 37.48
CA VAL A 30 -9.21 -11.43 38.92
C VAL A 30 -10.42 -10.65 39.42
N LEU A 31 -11.28 -11.30 40.22
CA LEU A 31 -12.43 -10.66 40.85
C LEU A 31 -11.97 -10.01 42.16
N ALA A 32 -11.77 -8.69 42.15
CA ALA A 32 -11.28 -7.93 43.30
C ALA A 32 -12.45 -7.27 44.04
N SER A 33 -12.62 -7.57 45.33
CA SER A 33 -13.63 -6.93 46.18
C SER A 33 -13.00 -6.38 47.45
N VAL A 34 -13.41 -5.18 47.85
CA VAL A 34 -12.87 -4.47 49.01
C VAL A 34 -13.95 -4.34 50.09
N ILE A 35 -13.58 -4.62 51.34
CA ILE A 35 -14.41 -4.37 52.52
C ILE A 35 -13.86 -3.13 53.21
N GLU A 36 -14.65 -2.06 53.21
CA GLU A 36 -14.30 -0.80 53.86
C GLU A 36 -14.68 -0.83 55.34
N VAL A 37 -13.68 -0.64 56.21
CA VAL A 37 -13.89 -0.52 57.66
C VAL A 37 -13.86 0.97 58.03
N THR A 38 -15.03 1.53 58.33
CA THR A 38 -15.18 2.93 58.75
C THR A 38 -15.12 3.07 60.28
N GLY A 39 -14.51 4.16 60.77
CA GLY A 39 -14.40 4.46 62.21
C GLY A 39 -13.17 3.87 62.95
N GLU A 40 -13.25 3.78 64.28
CA GLU A 40 -12.15 3.35 65.18
C GLU A 40 -11.96 1.82 65.27
N GLY A 41 -12.75 1.03 64.53
CA GLY A 41 -12.62 -0.43 64.49
C GLY A 41 -11.27 -0.92 63.94
N THR A 42 -10.81 -2.09 64.41
CA THR A 42 -9.63 -2.77 63.85
C THR A 42 -10.00 -3.48 62.54
N LEU A 43 -9.10 -3.53 61.54
CA LEU A 43 -9.37 -4.24 60.27
C LEU A 43 -9.73 -5.72 60.47
N ALA A 44 -9.27 -6.34 61.56
CA ALA A 44 -9.59 -7.72 61.91
C ALA A 44 -11.08 -7.98 62.16
N SER A 45 -11.86 -6.95 62.54
CA SER A 45 -13.30 -7.10 62.77
C SER A 45 -14.09 -7.43 61.49
N ALA A 46 -13.53 -7.18 60.31
CA ALA A 46 -14.13 -7.50 59.02
C ALA A 46 -13.93 -8.96 58.57
N GLN A 47 -13.27 -9.81 59.37
CA GLN A 47 -12.97 -11.20 58.99
C GLN A 47 -14.21 -12.04 58.60
N PRO A 48 -15.35 -11.98 59.33
CA PRO A 48 -16.55 -12.72 58.94
C PRO A 48 -17.10 -12.26 57.59
N GLU A 49 -17.11 -10.95 57.35
CA GLU A 49 -17.55 -10.35 56.09
C GLU A 49 -16.62 -10.74 54.93
N ALA A 50 -15.30 -10.76 55.16
CA ALA A 50 -14.31 -11.18 54.16
C ALA A 50 -14.49 -12.66 53.75
N ARG A 51 -14.84 -13.53 54.70
CA ARG A 51 -15.19 -14.93 54.41
C ARG A 51 -16.47 -15.03 53.58
N GLY A 52 -17.50 -14.27 53.94
CA GLY A 52 -18.75 -14.20 53.17
C GLY A 52 -18.51 -13.70 51.74
N ARG A 53 -17.72 -12.64 51.59
CA ARG A 53 -17.36 -12.04 50.30
C ARG A 53 -16.61 -13.01 49.40
N ARG A 54 -15.63 -13.76 49.94
CA ARG A 54 -14.92 -14.80 49.16
C ARG A 54 -15.88 -15.85 48.62
N ARG A 55 -16.77 -16.37 49.45
CA ARG A 55 -17.78 -17.35 49.00
C ARG A 55 -18.64 -16.80 47.86
N ALA A 56 -19.09 -15.55 47.97
CA ALA A 56 -19.89 -14.91 46.92
C ALA A 56 -19.12 -14.74 45.60
N LEU A 57 -17.84 -14.35 45.67
CA LEU A 57 -16.98 -14.26 44.48
C LEU A 57 -16.68 -15.63 43.87
N ASP A 58 -16.50 -16.66 44.69
CA ASP A 58 -16.25 -18.03 44.23
C ASP A 58 -17.48 -18.60 43.51
N VAL A 59 -18.69 -18.27 43.97
CA VAL A 59 -19.95 -18.59 43.25
C VAL A 59 -19.99 -17.89 41.90
N LEU A 60 -19.74 -16.57 41.84
CA LEU A 60 -19.67 -15.84 40.58
C LEU A 60 -18.62 -16.39 39.61
N ALA A 61 -17.47 -16.80 40.13
CA ALA A 61 -16.41 -17.40 39.33
C ALA A 61 -16.84 -18.76 38.75
N ALA A 62 -17.56 -19.57 39.54
CA ALA A 62 -18.07 -20.87 39.10
C ALA A 62 -19.14 -20.75 38.01
N ASP A 63 -19.99 -19.71 38.07
CA ASP A 63 -21.07 -19.48 37.09
C ASP A 63 -20.55 -19.19 35.67
N LEU A 64 -19.29 -18.80 35.51
CA LEU A 64 -18.66 -18.56 34.20
C LEU A 64 -18.34 -19.84 33.40
N GLY A 65 -18.47 -21.01 34.02
CA GLY A 65 -18.27 -22.32 33.39
C GLY A 65 -16.81 -22.83 33.42
N PRO A 66 -16.62 -24.14 33.16
CA PRO A 66 -15.29 -24.78 33.23
C PRO A 66 -14.36 -24.29 32.11
N GLY A 67 -13.06 -24.14 32.43
CA GLY A 67 -12.01 -23.79 31.48
C GLY A 67 -11.56 -22.32 31.46
N ARG A 68 -12.15 -21.46 32.30
CA ARG A 68 -11.71 -20.06 32.48
C ARG A 68 -10.83 -19.91 33.71
N GLN A 69 -9.73 -19.17 33.60
CA GLN A 69 -8.85 -18.86 34.74
C GLN A 69 -9.41 -17.68 35.53
N VAL A 70 -10.29 -17.95 36.49
CA VAL A 70 -10.92 -16.92 37.34
C VAL A 70 -10.49 -17.13 38.78
N ARG A 71 -10.08 -16.06 39.48
CA ARG A 71 -9.80 -16.12 40.92
C ARG A 71 -10.31 -14.91 41.68
N SER A 72 -10.57 -15.13 42.97
CA SER A 72 -11.11 -14.14 43.90
C SER A 72 -10.01 -13.47 44.71
N LEU A 73 -10.01 -12.14 44.77
CA LEU A 73 -9.16 -11.32 45.64
C LEU A 73 -10.08 -10.50 46.56
N VAL A 74 -10.02 -10.77 47.87
CA VAL A 74 -10.75 -9.98 48.88
C VAL A 74 -9.76 -9.33 49.81
N THR A 75 -9.83 -8.00 49.86
CA THR A 75 -8.99 -7.15 50.72
C THR A 75 -9.85 -6.32 51.67
N VAL A 76 -9.28 -5.93 52.81
CA VAL A 76 -9.93 -5.10 53.83
C VAL A 76 -9.11 -3.83 53.96
N ALA A 77 -9.75 -2.67 53.80
CA ALA A 77 -9.07 -1.39 53.78
C ALA A 77 -9.89 -0.29 54.46
N ARG A 78 -9.26 0.85 54.75
CA ARG A 78 -9.94 2.06 55.22
C ARG A 78 -10.46 2.93 54.07
N VAL A 79 -9.83 2.83 52.90
CA VAL A 79 -10.21 3.54 51.68
C VAL A 79 -10.31 2.48 50.58
N GLY A 80 -11.50 2.31 50.02
CA GLY A 80 -11.80 1.18 49.15
C GLY A 80 -11.04 1.21 47.83
N TRP A 81 -11.05 2.36 47.13
CA TRP A 81 -10.39 2.48 45.82
C TRP A 81 -8.87 2.39 45.90
N ASP A 82 -8.25 2.87 46.98
CA ASP A 82 -6.80 2.75 47.18
C ASP A 82 -6.37 1.28 47.25
N ALA A 83 -7.20 0.42 47.85
CA ALA A 83 -6.94 -1.01 47.88
C ALA A 83 -7.05 -1.67 46.50
N ILE A 84 -7.93 -1.15 45.62
CA ILE A 84 -7.95 -1.57 44.20
C ILE A 84 -6.70 -1.10 43.47
N ARG A 85 -6.20 0.12 43.71
CA ARG A 85 -4.93 0.60 43.13
C ARG A 85 -3.75 -0.26 43.58
N GLU A 86 -3.69 -0.61 44.86
CA GLU A 86 -2.66 -1.52 45.40
C GLU A 86 -2.77 -2.91 44.78
N ALA A 87 -3.98 -3.46 44.65
CA ALA A 87 -4.20 -4.71 43.94
C ALA A 87 -3.73 -4.62 42.48
N CYS A 88 -3.97 -3.52 41.78
CA CYS A 88 -3.46 -3.31 40.43
C CYS A 88 -1.93 -3.26 40.37
N ALA A 89 -1.28 -2.59 41.33
CA ALA A 89 0.19 -2.54 41.41
C ALA A 89 0.82 -3.92 41.61
N ASN A 90 0.18 -4.76 42.43
CA ASN A 90 0.63 -6.12 42.72
C ASN A 90 0.33 -7.09 41.57
N GLU A 91 -0.88 -7.01 41.03
CA GLU A 91 -1.38 -7.96 40.04
C GLU A 91 -0.98 -7.62 38.60
N ARG A 92 -0.65 -6.35 38.35
CA ARG A 92 -0.32 -5.79 37.03
C ARG A 92 -1.32 -6.23 35.95
N PRO A 93 -2.63 -5.95 36.13
CA PRO A 93 -3.62 -6.29 35.12
C PRO A 93 -3.41 -5.44 33.86
N ASP A 94 -3.65 -6.04 32.70
CA ASP A 94 -3.65 -5.31 31.42
C ASP A 94 -4.88 -4.39 31.30
N LEU A 95 -5.99 -4.76 31.96
CA LEU A 95 -7.24 -4.01 31.93
C LEU A 95 -7.97 -4.10 33.29
N VAL A 96 -8.51 -2.98 33.76
CA VAL A 96 -9.36 -2.88 34.94
C VAL A 96 -10.80 -2.63 34.51
N LEU A 97 -11.75 -3.43 35.00
CA LEU A 97 -13.17 -3.27 34.73
C LEU A 97 -13.90 -2.74 35.97
N VAL A 98 -14.76 -1.74 35.75
CA VAL A 98 -15.62 -1.15 36.77
C VAL A 98 -17.06 -1.01 36.28
N GLY A 99 -18.04 -1.18 37.17
CA GLY A 99 -19.46 -1.04 36.83
C GLY A 99 -19.95 0.41 36.87
N TRP A 100 -20.78 0.79 35.88
CA TRP A 100 -21.53 2.06 35.85
C TRP A 100 -22.98 1.85 36.23
N ARG A 101 -23.49 2.67 37.16
CA ARG A 101 -24.92 2.66 37.55
C ARG A 101 -25.64 3.96 37.23
N ARG A 102 -25.08 5.09 37.64
CA ARG A 102 -25.64 6.43 37.47
C ARG A 102 -24.53 7.47 37.38
N PRO A 103 -24.79 8.68 36.84
CA PRO A 103 -23.84 9.78 36.91
C PRO A 103 -23.42 10.08 38.36
N GLY A 104 -22.13 10.33 38.59
CA GLY A 104 -21.59 10.52 39.94
C GLY A 104 -21.64 9.28 40.84
N TRP A 105 -21.77 8.08 40.26
CA TRP A 105 -21.71 6.82 41.01
C TRP A 105 -20.38 6.74 41.77
N ASN A 106 -20.49 6.61 43.09
CA ASN A 106 -19.35 6.41 43.96
C ASN A 106 -19.07 4.91 44.05
N LEU A 107 -17.93 4.52 43.51
CA LEU A 107 -17.39 3.17 43.55
C LEU A 107 -16.25 3.15 44.57
N LEU A 108 -16.46 2.52 45.73
CA LEU A 108 -15.42 2.34 46.75
C LEU A 108 -14.75 3.66 47.20
N GLY A 109 -15.54 4.71 47.39
CA GLY A 109 -15.06 6.02 47.84
C GLY A 109 -14.64 6.98 46.71
N THR A 110 -14.62 6.55 45.45
CA THR A 110 -14.21 7.39 44.30
C THR A 110 -15.31 7.49 43.22
N THR A 111 -15.31 8.53 42.40
CA THR A 111 -16.25 8.63 41.26
C THR A 111 -15.66 8.01 40.01
N ILE A 112 -16.51 7.58 39.07
CA ILE A 112 -16.03 7.05 37.78
C ILE A 112 -15.18 8.10 37.02
N GLU A 113 -15.55 9.37 37.08
CA GLU A 113 -14.79 10.45 36.44
C GLU A 113 -13.40 10.63 37.07
N ALA A 114 -13.26 10.36 38.37
CA ALA A 114 -11.96 10.35 39.03
C ALA A 114 -11.14 9.12 38.60
N ILE A 115 -11.77 7.95 38.47
CA ILE A 115 -11.14 6.73 37.96
C ILE A 115 -10.64 6.94 36.53
N LEU A 116 -11.46 7.47 35.63
CA LEU A 116 -11.09 7.75 34.24
C LEU A 116 -9.99 8.82 34.11
N ARG A 117 -9.83 9.67 35.12
CA ARG A 117 -8.81 10.72 35.13
C ARG A 117 -7.43 10.20 35.50
N ASP A 118 -7.37 9.33 36.50
CA ASP A 118 -6.12 8.72 36.99
C ASP A 118 -6.30 7.20 37.18
N PRO A 119 -6.43 6.44 36.07
CA PRO A 119 -6.67 5.01 36.16
C PRO A 119 -5.36 4.25 36.47
N PRO A 120 -5.38 3.26 37.38
CA PRO A 120 -4.17 2.53 37.81
C PRO A 120 -3.61 1.54 36.76
N SER A 121 -4.42 1.21 35.76
CA SER A 121 -4.07 0.49 34.53
C SER A 121 -5.08 0.92 33.46
N ASP A 122 -5.01 0.42 32.23
CA ASP A 122 -6.07 0.69 31.26
C ASP A 122 -7.41 0.29 31.87
N VAL A 123 -8.44 1.11 31.69
CA VAL A 123 -9.72 0.95 32.37
C VAL A 123 -10.87 0.90 31.37
N ALA A 124 -11.81 0.00 31.63
CA ALA A 124 -13.09 -0.07 30.96
C ALA A 124 -14.23 0.07 31.98
N VAL A 125 -15.06 1.09 31.78
CA VAL A 125 -16.27 1.33 32.56
C VAL A 125 -17.45 0.69 31.82
N VAL A 126 -18.19 -0.19 32.48
CA VAL A 126 -19.22 -1.04 31.87
C VAL A 126 -20.60 -0.71 32.42
N LYS A 127 -21.53 -0.33 31.54
CA LYS A 127 -22.97 -0.18 31.82
C LYS A 127 -23.73 -1.37 31.22
N GLY A 128 -24.61 -1.99 31.99
CA GLY A 128 -25.48 -3.08 31.51
C GLY A 128 -24.73 -4.40 31.30
N ALA A 129 -25.10 -5.15 30.25
CA ALA A 129 -24.57 -6.45 29.90
C ALA A 129 -24.05 -6.51 28.44
N PRO A 130 -23.00 -5.72 28.09
CA PRO A 130 -22.53 -5.62 26.71
C PRO A 130 -21.98 -6.94 26.15
N ALA A 131 -21.55 -7.90 26.98
CA ALA A 131 -21.16 -9.24 26.53
C ALA A 131 -22.29 -10.01 25.82
N ARG A 132 -23.54 -9.62 26.02
CA ARG A 132 -24.72 -10.24 25.40
C ARG A 132 -25.17 -9.51 24.12
N ALA A 133 -24.49 -8.42 23.75
CA ALA A 133 -24.79 -7.64 22.55
C ALA A 133 -24.42 -8.41 21.28
N ARG A 134 -25.26 -8.30 20.24
CA ARG A 134 -24.96 -8.84 18.90
C ARG A 134 -24.46 -7.76 17.96
N ARG A 135 -25.06 -6.57 18.05
CA ARG A 135 -24.67 -5.39 17.25
C ARG A 135 -24.04 -4.35 18.17
N ILE A 136 -22.76 -4.08 17.95
CA ILE A 136 -21.98 -3.13 18.75
C ILE A 136 -21.61 -1.93 17.88
N LEU A 137 -22.00 -0.74 18.33
CA LEU A 137 -21.62 0.52 17.69
C LEU A 137 -20.29 1.01 18.25
N VAL A 138 -19.34 1.32 17.37
CA VAL A 138 -18.06 1.95 17.74
C VAL A 138 -17.93 3.28 17.00
N PRO A 139 -18.30 4.41 17.62
CA PRO A 139 -18.15 5.71 16.99
C PRO A 139 -16.66 6.09 16.91
N VAL A 140 -16.22 6.45 15.70
CA VAL A 140 -14.85 6.93 15.47
C VAL A 140 -14.90 8.28 14.77
N ARG A 141 -14.11 9.22 15.29
CA ARG A 141 -13.94 10.53 14.68
C ARG A 141 -12.96 10.40 13.52
N GLU A 142 -13.47 10.65 12.31
CA GLU A 142 -12.76 10.58 11.02
C GLU A 142 -12.45 9.16 10.52
N ARG A 143 -12.69 8.92 9.22
CA ARG A 143 -12.44 7.60 8.59
C ARG A 143 -10.96 7.20 8.66
N SER A 144 -10.05 8.16 8.50
CA SER A 144 -8.60 7.95 8.55
C SER A 144 -8.14 7.33 9.87
N THR A 145 -8.69 7.80 11.00
CA THR A 145 -8.35 7.30 12.34
C THR A 145 -8.74 5.84 12.54
N LEU A 146 -9.86 5.41 11.95
CA LEU A 146 -10.30 4.00 11.98
C LEU A 146 -9.35 3.10 11.18
N TYR A 147 -8.97 3.51 9.96
CA TYR A 147 -8.00 2.76 9.14
C TYR A 147 -6.59 2.77 9.74
N GLN A 148 -6.20 3.83 10.46
CA GLN A 148 -4.94 3.90 11.19
C GLN A 148 -4.93 3.01 12.45
N LEU A 149 -6.05 2.88 13.14
CA LEU A 149 -6.18 2.03 14.34
C LEU A 149 -6.35 0.54 14.00
N LEU A 150 -7.03 0.22 12.89
CA LEU A 150 -7.29 -1.16 12.48
C LEU A 150 -6.30 -1.70 11.43
N GLY A 151 -5.50 -0.84 10.79
CA GLY A 151 -4.61 -1.20 9.68
C GLY A 151 -5.35 -1.68 8.43
N GLU A 152 -4.65 -2.37 7.51
CA GLU A 152 -5.25 -3.07 6.35
C GLU A 152 -6.33 -4.11 6.72
N ARG A 153 -6.54 -4.37 8.02
CA ARG A 153 -7.60 -5.24 8.57
C ARG A 153 -8.95 -4.55 8.71
N ALA A 154 -9.18 -3.42 8.04
CA ALA A 154 -10.51 -2.81 7.93
C ALA A 154 -11.55 -3.70 7.21
N TYR A 155 -11.12 -4.85 6.67
CA TYR A 155 -11.94 -5.94 6.15
C TYR A 155 -11.95 -7.18 7.08
N ASP A 156 -11.76 -7.00 8.38
CA ASP A 156 -12.00 -8.06 9.36
C ASP A 156 -13.45 -8.53 9.21
N GLU A 157 -13.68 -9.85 9.07
CA GLU A 157 -15.00 -10.46 8.91
C GLU A 157 -15.98 -10.09 10.04
N ARG A 158 -15.47 -9.56 11.15
CA ARG A 158 -16.25 -9.08 12.31
C ARG A 158 -16.84 -7.68 12.17
N VAL A 159 -16.43 -6.89 11.18
CA VAL A 159 -16.99 -5.55 10.90
C VAL A 159 -18.01 -5.65 9.78
N GLU A 160 -19.28 -5.83 10.13
CA GLU A 160 -20.36 -6.06 9.17
C GLU A 160 -20.74 -4.81 8.35
N ARG A 161 -20.55 -3.60 8.92
CA ARG A 161 -21.02 -2.35 8.30
C ARG A 161 -20.20 -1.13 8.74
N LEU A 162 -19.79 -0.32 7.76
CA LEU A 162 -19.21 1.01 7.97
C LEU A 162 -20.19 2.10 7.53
N VAL A 163 -20.66 2.92 8.48
CA VAL A 163 -21.59 4.02 8.23
C VAL A 163 -20.86 5.36 8.37
N THR A 164 -21.15 6.31 7.49
CA THR A 164 -20.62 7.68 7.59
C THR A 164 -21.77 8.68 7.58
N ARG A 165 -21.72 9.59 8.55
CA ARG A 165 -22.73 10.62 8.80
C ARG A 165 -22.02 11.91 9.20
N SER A 166 -22.65 13.04 8.91
CA SER A 166 -22.17 14.37 9.25
C SER A 166 -23.26 15.11 9.99
N GLY A 167 -22.94 15.72 11.14
CA GLY A 167 -23.90 16.43 11.99
C GLY A 167 -23.39 16.59 13.42
N ASP A 168 -24.27 16.96 14.34
CA ASP A 168 -23.97 16.96 15.77
C ASP A 168 -23.62 15.53 16.23
N PRO A 169 -22.44 15.28 16.83
CA PRO A 169 -22.02 13.94 17.19
C PRO A 169 -22.97 13.21 18.14
N ALA A 170 -23.56 13.90 19.13
CA ALA A 170 -24.44 13.25 20.09
C ALA A 170 -25.74 12.78 19.42
N SER A 171 -26.36 13.64 18.59
CA SER A 171 -27.55 13.28 17.83
C SER A 171 -27.30 12.15 16.83
N VAL A 172 -26.25 12.28 16.00
CA VAL A 172 -25.95 11.32 14.93
C VAL A 172 -25.60 9.94 15.49
N ILE A 173 -24.77 9.89 16.53
CA ILE A 173 -24.42 8.61 17.17
C ILE A 173 -25.64 8.05 17.90
N GLY A 174 -26.45 8.90 18.53
CA GLY A 174 -27.69 8.49 19.20
C GLY A 174 -28.72 7.86 18.26
N GLU A 175 -28.91 8.41 17.06
CA GLU A 175 -29.79 7.85 16.02
C GLU A 175 -29.31 6.46 15.57
N GLU A 176 -28.00 6.30 15.31
CA GLU A 176 -27.45 5.01 14.90
C GLU A 176 -27.50 4.00 16.07
N LEU A 177 -27.29 4.46 17.30
CA LEU A 177 -27.36 3.63 18.51
C LEU A 177 -28.74 2.99 18.72
N ALA A 178 -29.82 3.59 18.19
CA ALA A 178 -31.17 3.01 18.27
C ALA A 178 -31.26 1.63 17.59
N GLU A 179 -30.41 1.36 16.60
CA GLU A 179 -30.34 0.10 15.85
C GLU A 179 -29.29 -0.89 16.42
N HIS A 180 -28.63 -0.55 17.53
CA HIS A 180 -27.53 -1.32 18.11
C HIS A 180 -27.81 -1.73 19.57
N ASP A 181 -27.22 -2.84 20.00
CA ASP A 181 -27.44 -3.40 21.34
C ASP A 181 -26.49 -2.80 22.38
N ALA A 182 -25.31 -2.33 21.94
CA ALA A 182 -24.29 -1.72 22.79
C ALA A 182 -23.46 -0.68 22.04
N ILE A 183 -22.81 0.20 22.80
CA ILE A 183 -21.82 1.16 22.29
C ILE A 183 -20.47 1.01 23.01
N VAL A 184 -19.37 1.16 22.27
CA VAL A 184 -18.01 1.22 22.83
C VAL A 184 -17.33 2.51 22.38
N PHE A 185 -16.93 3.36 23.32
CA PHE A 185 -16.31 4.66 23.00
C PHE A 185 -15.24 5.05 24.02
N GLY A 186 -14.35 5.98 23.64
CA GLY A 186 -13.24 6.43 24.51
C GLY A 186 -13.58 7.65 25.37
N ALA A 187 -13.04 7.70 26.58
CA ALA A 187 -12.99 8.91 27.41
C ALA A 187 -11.81 9.82 27.00
N THR A 188 -11.95 11.14 27.14
CA THR A 188 -10.89 12.08 26.77
C THR A 188 -9.68 11.95 27.67
N GLY A 189 -8.49 11.94 27.06
CA GLY A 189 -7.20 11.94 27.75
C GLY A 189 -6.51 13.30 27.82
N ARG A 190 -7.21 14.39 27.50
CA ARG A 190 -6.64 15.74 27.55
C ARG A 190 -6.21 16.09 28.98
N GLU A 191 -4.94 16.47 29.15
CA GLU A 191 -4.44 17.00 30.42
C GLU A 191 -5.28 18.21 30.84
N GLY A 192 -5.71 18.23 32.11
CA GLY A 192 -6.54 19.31 32.66
C GLY A 192 -8.05 19.23 32.37
N ALA A 193 -8.53 18.21 31.65
CA ALA A 193 -9.97 18.00 31.48
C ALA A 193 -10.65 17.74 32.84
N ARG A 194 -11.59 18.62 33.22
CA ARG A 194 -12.34 18.47 34.48
C ARG A 194 -13.31 17.29 34.46
N ASP A 195 -13.75 16.87 33.28
CA ASP A 195 -14.66 15.75 33.06
C ASP A 195 -14.17 14.92 31.86
N PRO A 196 -13.66 13.69 32.09
CA PRO A 196 -13.18 12.80 31.03
C PRO A 196 -14.28 12.29 30.08
N LEU A 197 -15.56 12.33 30.44
CA LEU A 197 -16.65 11.92 29.55
C LEU A 197 -17.13 13.09 28.68
N GLY A 198 -17.20 14.27 29.27
CA GLY A 198 -17.72 15.47 28.60
C GLY A 198 -19.20 15.33 28.18
N PRO A 199 -19.78 16.39 27.58
CA PRO A 199 -21.21 16.42 27.29
C PRO A 199 -21.65 15.32 26.32
N ILE A 200 -20.80 14.94 25.36
CA ILE A 200 -21.10 13.88 24.39
C ILE A 200 -21.04 12.52 25.09
N GLY A 201 -20.00 12.23 25.87
CA GLY A 201 -19.88 10.95 26.58
C GLY A 201 -21.03 10.71 27.55
N HIS A 202 -21.48 11.75 28.26
CA HIS A 202 -22.68 11.68 29.11
C HIS A 202 -23.95 11.41 28.30
N ALA A 203 -24.17 12.11 27.19
CA ALA A 203 -25.32 11.86 26.33
C ALA A 203 -25.36 10.41 25.80
N LEU A 204 -24.20 9.87 25.40
CA LEU A 204 -24.08 8.50 24.88
C LEU A 204 -24.29 7.45 25.98
N ILE A 205 -23.66 7.62 27.14
CA ILE A 205 -23.81 6.65 28.24
C ILE A 205 -25.24 6.65 28.78
N ASP A 206 -25.92 7.80 28.79
CA ASP A 206 -27.32 7.90 29.22
C ASP A 206 -28.28 7.24 28.22
N ALA A 207 -28.09 7.50 26.92
CA ALA A 207 -28.90 6.91 25.85
C ALA A 207 -28.71 5.39 25.71
N ALA A 208 -27.51 4.87 25.97
CA ALA A 208 -27.18 3.46 25.78
C ALA A 208 -27.82 2.56 26.84
N ARG A 209 -28.39 1.42 26.41
CA ARG A 209 -28.76 0.32 27.31
C ARG A 209 -27.52 -0.40 27.84
N ASN A 210 -26.58 -0.68 26.95
CA ASN A 210 -25.28 -1.28 27.27
C ASN A 210 -24.16 -0.38 26.71
N ALA A 211 -23.15 -0.08 27.52
CA ALA A 211 -22.02 0.75 27.10
C ALA A 211 -20.71 0.27 27.70
N VAL A 212 -19.62 0.45 26.95
CA VAL A 212 -18.24 0.30 27.44
C VAL A 212 -17.49 1.59 27.15
N VAL A 213 -17.05 2.28 28.20
CA VAL A 213 -16.17 3.45 28.08
C VAL A 213 -14.75 3.04 28.37
N VAL A 214 -13.83 3.29 27.44
CA VAL A 214 -12.42 2.89 27.58
C VAL A 214 -11.48 4.07 27.79
N ARG A 215 -10.43 3.88 28.58
CA ARG A 215 -9.36 4.86 28.80
C ARG A 215 -8.04 4.15 29.09
N THR A 216 -6.98 4.59 28.43
CA THR A 216 -5.63 4.09 28.69
C THR A 216 -4.99 4.79 29.91
N SER A 217 -4.18 4.04 30.66
CA SER A 217 -3.42 4.51 31.83
C SER A 217 -2.26 5.40 31.46
N ALA A 218 -1.53 5.03 30.41
CA ALA A 218 -0.61 5.95 29.76
C ALA A 218 -1.37 6.79 28.73
N PRO A 219 -1.00 8.07 28.53
CA PRO A 219 -1.38 8.77 27.31
C PRO A 219 -1.01 7.90 26.11
N VAL A 220 -1.95 7.67 25.19
CA VAL A 220 -1.64 7.09 23.88
C VAL A 220 -0.77 8.12 23.16
N ALA A 221 0.52 8.10 23.48
CA ALA A 221 1.55 9.01 23.02
C ALA A 221 1.20 10.51 23.14
N SER A 222 1.79 11.17 24.15
CA SER A 222 2.07 12.61 24.12
C SER A 222 2.98 13.06 22.94
N THR A 223 3.27 12.17 21.98
CA THR A 223 3.87 12.48 20.67
C THR A 223 2.87 12.53 19.51
N VAL A 224 1.57 12.32 19.74
CA VAL A 224 0.54 12.36 18.68
C VAL A 224 -0.33 13.64 18.71
N PHE A 225 -0.41 14.31 19.86
CA PHE A 225 -1.20 15.53 19.98
C PHE A 225 -0.44 16.58 20.79
N VAL A 226 0.52 17.26 20.14
CA VAL A 226 0.97 18.56 20.63
C VAL A 226 -0.23 19.52 20.49
N GLU A 227 -0.65 20.11 21.61
CA GLU A 227 -1.74 21.08 21.65
C GLU A 227 -1.40 22.23 20.70
N ARG A 228 -2.17 22.38 19.61
CA ARG A 228 -1.98 23.50 18.68
C ARG A 228 -2.36 24.79 19.41
N THR A 229 -1.44 25.75 19.48
CA THR A 229 -1.78 27.09 19.93
C THR A 229 -2.92 27.62 19.05
N PRO A 230 -4.08 27.99 19.64
CA PRO A 230 -5.19 28.49 18.84
C PRO A 230 -4.76 29.77 18.11
N LEU A 231 -4.75 29.70 16.79
CA LEU A 231 -4.39 30.84 15.95
C LEU A 231 -5.54 31.87 15.94
N PRO A 232 -5.24 33.17 15.88
CA PRO A 232 -6.27 34.20 15.71
C PRO A 232 -7.17 33.93 14.51
N GLN A 233 -8.46 34.25 14.60
CA GLN A 233 -9.40 34.12 13.49
C GLN A 233 -9.12 35.12 12.36
N GLU A 234 -8.63 36.31 12.72
CA GLU A 234 -8.31 37.36 11.75
C GLU A 234 -7.01 37.04 11.00
N ARG A 235 -7.08 37.04 9.67
CA ARG A 235 -5.98 36.61 8.78
C ARG A 235 -4.68 37.38 9.03
N ALA A 236 -4.75 38.69 9.23
CA ALA A 236 -3.57 39.52 9.46
C ALA A 236 -2.89 39.21 10.80
N ALA A 237 -3.67 39.05 11.87
CA ALA A 237 -3.17 38.65 13.18
C ALA A 237 -2.58 37.24 13.16
N ARG A 238 -3.25 36.30 12.47
CA ARG A 238 -2.76 34.93 12.26
C ARG A 238 -1.42 34.91 11.53
N SER A 239 -1.27 35.66 10.44
CA SER A 239 0.00 35.73 9.70
C SER A 239 1.14 36.30 10.56
N ARG A 240 0.87 37.29 11.41
CA ARG A 240 1.87 37.87 12.32
C ARG A 240 2.35 36.85 13.36
N VAL A 241 1.41 36.21 14.05
CA VAL A 241 1.71 35.19 15.07
C VAL A 241 2.46 34.00 14.47
N LEU A 242 2.05 33.55 13.28
CA LEU A 242 2.78 32.50 12.56
C LEU A 242 4.18 32.94 12.16
N GLY A 243 4.36 34.18 11.70
CA GLY A 243 5.68 34.74 11.39
C GLY A 243 6.61 34.68 12.60
N GLU A 244 6.15 35.14 13.77
CA GLU A 244 6.94 35.10 15.02
C GLU A 244 7.29 33.68 15.46
N ILE A 245 6.34 32.73 15.34
CA ILE A 245 6.57 31.32 15.65
C ILE A 245 7.64 30.72 14.72
N VAL A 246 7.54 31.01 13.41
CA VAL A 246 8.47 30.49 12.41
C VAL A 246 9.85 31.13 12.57
N ASP A 247 9.94 32.44 12.82
CA ASP A 247 11.21 33.13 13.03
C ASP A 247 11.93 32.58 14.27
N LYS A 248 11.19 32.39 15.38
CA LYS A 248 11.71 31.76 16.59
C LYS A 248 12.21 30.34 16.30
N TRP A 249 11.38 29.52 15.67
CA TRP A 249 11.74 28.16 15.30
C TRP A 249 12.98 28.14 14.38
N PHE A 250 13.06 29.05 13.40
CA PHE A 250 14.17 29.10 12.46
C PHE A 250 15.50 29.33 13.19
N VAL A 251 15.51 30.18 14.22
CA VAL A 251 16.69 30.42 15.06
C VAL A 251 17.01 29.23 15.96
N GLU A 252 16.01 28.61 16.58
CA GLU A 252 16.20 27.54 17.58
C GLU A 252 16.47 26.15 16.98
N ASN A 253 16.00 25.91 15.75
CA ASN A 253 15.95 24.58 15.12
C ASN A 253 16.72 24.51 13.77
N THR A 254 17.53 25.53 13.46
CA THR A 254 18.48 25.50 12.32
C THR A 254 19.90 25.35 12.84
N PHE A 255 20.55 24.25 12.48
CA PHE A 255 21.91 23.92 12.92
C PHE A 255 22.90 23.91 11.75
N SER A 256 24.19 23.96 12.06
CA SER A 256 25.27 23.68 11.13
C SER A 256 25.85 22.29 11.37
N SER A 257 26.15 21.57 10.28
CA SER A 257 26.84 20.28 10.37
C SER A 257 28.18 20.33 11.13
N SER A 258 28.84 21.50 11.23
CA SER A 258 30.08 21.63 12.03
C SER A 258 29.86 21.52 13.54
N GLU A 259 28.65 21.80 14.04
CA GLU A 259 28.32 21.64 15.46
C GLU A 259 28.39 20.17 15.92
N PHE A 260 28.25 19.26 14.96
CA PHE A 260 28.23 17.81 15.18
C PHE A 260 29.49 17.12 14.64
N ALA A 261 30.56 17.87 14.37
CA ALA A 261 31.81 17.32 13.83
C ALA A 261 32.61 16.48 14.84
N ASP A 262 32.35 16.64 16.14
CA ASP A 262 32.93 15.79 17.19
C ASP A 262 32.16 14.46 17.29
N LEU A 263 32.63 13.49 16.50
CA LEU A 263 32.02 12.17 16.42
C LEU A 263 32.14 11.36 17.72
N ARG A 264 33.15 11.62 18.57
CA ARG A 264 33.28 10.90 19.86
C ARG A 264 32.14 11.28 20.79
N ARG A 265 31.84 12.58 20.87
CA ARG A 265 30.70 13.09 21.64
C ARG A 265 29.37 12.50 21.19
N LEU A 266 29.17 12.31 19.87
CA LEU A 266 27.95 11.70 19.35
C LEU A 266 27.85 10.21 19.70
N VAL A 267 28.95 9.46 19.61
CA VAL A 267 29.00 8.05 20.03
C VAL A 267 28.68 7.92 21.52
N GLU A 268 29.30 8.73 22.37
CA GLU A 268 29.01 8.75 23.82
C GLU A 268 27.55 9.10 24.13
N ALA A 269 26.92 9.98 23.34
CA ALA A 269 25.51 10.34 23.52
C ALA A 269 24.57 9.20 23.10
N LYS A 270 24.90 8.49 22.02
CA LYS A 270 24.20 7.29 21.56
C LYS A 270 24.31 6.16 22.59
N GLU A 271 25.50 5.87 23.08
CA GLU A 271 25.76 4.81 24.06
C GLU A 271 25.04 5.07 25.38
N ARG A 272 25.04 6.32 25.88
CA ARG A 272 24.29 6.71 27.09
C ARG A 272 22.78 6.51 26.97
N GLN A 273 22.24 6.67 25.76
CA GLN A 273 20.81 6.48 25.49
C GLN A 273 20.45 5.04 25.12
N ASN A 274 21.44 4.17 24.89
CA ASN A 274 21.26 2.80 24.44
C ASN A 274 20.35 2.68 23.20
N ILE A 275 20.61 3.50 22.18
CA ILE A 275 19.83 3.54 20.93
C ILE A 275 20.67 3.09 19.73
N ARG A 276 20.00 2.50 18.73
CA ARG A 276 20.60 2.09 17.46
C ARG A 276 20.25 3.05 16.33
N ILE A 277 21.17 3.21 15.39
CA ILE A 277 21.04 4.10 14.24
C ILE A 277 21.24 3.32 12.95
N SER A 278 20.24 3.37 12.08
CA SER A 278 20.22 2.70 10.79
C SER A 278 20.24 3.70 9.64
N VAL A 279 21.08 3.45 8.64
CA VAL A 279 21.18 4.24 7.43
C VAL A 279 20.69 3.42 6.24
N GLY A 280 19.60 3.87 5.61
CA GLY A 280 19.09 3.35 4.36
C GLY A 280 19.57 4.19 3.16
N LEU A 281 20.09 3.52 2.14
CA LEU A 281 20.54 4.12 0.90
C LEU A 281 19.58 3.75 -0.24
N PRO A 282 18.54 4.56 -0.54
CA PRO A 282 17.71 4.35 -1.72
C PRO A 282 18.54 4.52 -3.00
N THR A 283 18.39 3.59 -3.95
CA THR A 283 19.23 3.51 -5.17
C THR A 283 18.41 3.14 -6.41
N LEU A 284 18.75 3.77 -7.55
CA LEU A 284 18.28 3.40 -8.89
C LEU A 284 19.30 3.83 -9.94
N ASN A 285 20.07 2.87 -10.46
CA ASN A 285 21.10 3.09 -11.50
C ASN A 285 22.17 4.14 -11.11
N GLU A 286 22.79 3.94 -9.95
CA GLU A 286 23.78 4.84 -9.33
C GLU A 286 25.21 4.25 -9.35
N GLU A 287 25.55 3.48 -10.39
CA GLU A 287 26.86 2.81 -10.53
C GLU A 287 28.04 3.78 -10.36
N ALA A 288 27.89 5.01 -10.84
CA ALA A 288 28.95 6.03 -10.83
C ALA A 288 29.27 6.60 -9.43
N THR A 289 28.33 6.53 -8.48
CA THR A 289 28.39 7.29 -7.21
C THR A 289 28.29 6.41 -5.96
N ILE A 290 27.57 5.29 -6.03
CA ILE A 290 27.24 4.46 -4.85
C ILE A 290 28.47 4.01 -4.04
N ARG A 291 29.57 3.64 -4.71
CA ARG A 291 30.80 3.20 -4.04
C ARG A 291 31.38 4.29 -3.14
N GLN A 292 31.44 5.51 -3.65
CA GLN A 292 31.98 6.66 -2.92
C GLN A 292 31.11 6.98 -1.70
N VAL A 293 29.79 6.93 -1.85
CA VAL A 293 28.83 7.17 -0.77
C VAL A 293 28.99 6.14 0.35
N ILE A 294 29.00 4.85 0.01
CA ILE A 294 29.19 3.76 0.99
C ILE A 294 30.51 3.96 1.73
N ARG A 295 31.63 4.17 1.02
CA ARG A 295 32.95 4.34 1.65
C ARG A 295 33.02 5.57 2.55
N ALA A 296 32.41 6.69 2.14
CA ALA A 296 32.41 7.92 2.93
C ALA A 296 31.69 7.75 4.28
N ILE A 297 30.61 6.95 4.31
CA ILE A 297 29.85 6.65 5.52
C ILE A 297 30.56 5.56 6.34
N ARG A 298 30.80 4.39 5.75
CA ARG A 298 31.29 3.20 6.43
C ARG A 298 32.66 3.40 7.09
N SER A 299 33.64 3.93 6.34
CA SER A 299 35.01 4.10 6.86
C SER A 299 35.07 5.02 8.09
N ARG A 300 34.20 6.03 8.16
CA ARG A 300 34.23 7.04 9.22
C ARG A 300 33.27 6.77 10.36
N LEU A 301 32.04 6.35 10.05
CA LEU A 301 30.89 6.30 10.96
C LEU A 301 30.49 4.88 11.37
N VAL A 302 31.12 3.85 10.79
CA VAL A 302 30.96 2.45 11.23
C VAL A 302 32.29 1.94 11.78
N GLU A 303 33.36 2.05 10.98
CA GLU A 303 34.65 1.42 11.33
C GLU A 303 35.48 2.24 12.33
N ARG A 304 35.65 3.55 12.09
CA ARG A 304 36.51 4.39 12.94
C ARG A 304 35.80 4.98 14.15
N PHE A 305 34.52 5.30 14.01
CA PHE A 305 33.66 5.75 15.10
C PHE A 305 32.32 5.03 14.95
N PRO A 306 31.92 4.15 15.88
CA PRO A 306 30.74 3.28 15.72
C PRO A 306 29.42 4.03 15.98
N LEU A 307 29.21 5.12 15.26
CA LEU A 307 27.99 5.92 15.35
C LEU A 307 26.82 5.21 14.68
N ILE A 308 27.05 4.60 13.51
CA ILE A 308 26.05 3.88 12.72
C ILE A 308 26.17 2.38 12.98
N ASP A 309 25.05 1.74 13.32
CA ASP A 309 24.99 0.31 13.64
C ASP A 309 24.64 -0.54 12.42
N GLU A 310 23.94 0.06 11.46
CA GLU A 310 23.38 -0.64 10.32
C GLU A 310 23.42 0.28 9.09
N LEU A 311 23.96 -0.23 7.99
CA LEU A 311 23.99 0.44 6.70
C LEU A 311 23.42 -0.53 5.67
N VAL A 312 22.39 -0.13 4.95
CA VAL A 312 21.66 -0.99 4.02
C VAL A 312 21.37 -0.23 2.72
N VAL A 313 21.50 -0.92 1.58
CA VAL A 313 21.05 -0.43 0.27
C VAL A 313 19.65 -0.94 -0.02
N ILE A 314 18.77 -0.02 -0.41
CA ILE A 314 17.40 -0.31 -0.84
C ILE A 314 17.32 0.02 -2.32
N ASP A 315 17.29 -1.02 -3.15
CA ASP A 315 17.41 -0.92 -4.61
C ASP A 315 16.05 -0.96 -5.30
N SER A 316 15.87 -0.08 -6.29
CA SER A 316 14.68 0.02 -7.13
C SER A 316 14.79 -0.73 -8.45
N ARG A 317 15.39 -1.93 -8.42
CA ARG A 317 15.75 -2.75 -9.59
C ARG A 317 16.71 -2.03 -10.53
N SER A 318 17.87 -1.64 -10.02
CA SER A 318 18.94 -1.10 -10.88
C SER A 318 19.35 -2.12 -11.95
N GLU A 319 19.41 -1.68 -13.20
CA GLU A 319 19.79 -2.47 -14.37
C GLU A 319 21.32 -2.43 -14.61
N ASP A 320 22.03 -1.52 -13.94
CA ASP A 320 23.49 -1.35 -14.00
C ASP A 320 24.21 -2.10 -12.86
N ARG A 321 25.50 -1.81 -12.64
CA ARG A 321 26.30 -2.50 -11.61
C ARG A 321 26.09 -1.98 -10.18
N THR A 322 25.10 -1.11 -9.92
CA THR A 322 24.86 -0.51 -8.59
C THR A 322 24.80 -1.55 -7.48
N ARG A 323 23.96 -2.58 -7.65
CA ARG A 323 23.76 -3.65 -6.66
C ARG A 323 25.05 -4.42 -6.39
N LYS A 324 25.73 -4.86 -7.46
CA LYS A 324 27.00 -5.58 -7.37
C LYS A 324 28.06 -4.75 -6.64
N ILE A 325 28.12 -3.44 -6.89
CA ILE A 325 29.07 -2.56 -6.23
C ILE A 325 28.79 -2.45 -4.73
N ALA A 326 27.54 -2.36 -4.32
CA ALA A 326 27.17 -2.34 -2.90
C ALA A 326 27.52 -3.66 -2.19
N GLU A 327 27.26 -4.80 -2.83
CA GLU A 327 27.64 -6.13 -2.34
C GLU A 327 29.16 -6.28 -2.22
N ASP A 328 29.92 -5.83 -3.24
CA ASP A 328 31.39 -5.85 -3.23
C ASP A 328 31.97 -4.98 -2.09
N GLU A 329 31.24 -3.93 -1.65
CA GLU A 329 31.58 -3.10 -0.48
C GLU A 329 31.02 -3.67 0.83
N GLY A 330 30.47 -4.88 0.83
CA GLY A 330 29.97 -5.58 2.02
C GLY A 330 28.72 -4.97 2.65
N VAL A 331 27.93 -4.21 1.89
CA VAL A 331 26.67 -3.61 2.36
C VAL A 331 25.49 -4.47 1.89
N PRO A 332 24.58 -4.90 2.78
CA PRO A 332 23.38 -5.64 2.40
C PRO A 332 22.53 -4.86 1.39
N VAL A 333 22.07 -5.54 0.34
CA VAL A 333 21.20 -5.00 -0.70
C VAL A 333 19.85 -5.68 -0.64
N PHE A 334 18.78 -4.89 -0.56
CA PHE A 334 17.40 -5.38 -0.62
C PHE A 334 16.69 -4.71 -1.78
N ILE A 335 15.94 -5.49 -2.56
CA ILE A 335 15.11 -4.94 -3.63
C ILE A 335 13.76 -4.57 -3.03
N HIS A 336 13.35 -3.31 -3.14
CA HIS A 336 12.19 -2.83 -2.37
C HIS A 336 10.88 -3.55 -2.73
N ASP A 337 10.71 -4.04 -3.96
CA ASP A 337 9.51 -4.75 -4.38
C ASP A 337 9.44 -6.19 -3.83
N GLU A 338 10.52 -6.67 -3.23
CA GLU A 338 10.58 -7.95 -2.53
C GLU A 338 10.32 -7.83 -1.02
N ILE A 339 10.31 -6.62 -0.48
CA ILE A 339 9.96 -6.31 0.90
C ILE A 339 8.43 -6.12 0.98
N LEU A 340 7.75 -6.76 1.94
CA LEU A 340 6.28 -6.68 2.11
C LEU A 340 5.54 -6.96 0.78
N LYS A 341 5.74 -8.15 0.19
CA LYS A 341 5.19 -8.50 -1.14
C LYS A 341 3.65 -8.48 -1.16
N GLU A 342 3.04 -8.77 -0.02
CA GLU A 342 1.60 -8.79 0.21
C GLU A 342 0.93 -7.43 0.01
N THR A 343 1.65 -6.30 0.21
CA THR A 343 1.10 -4.95 0.05
C THR A 343 1.23 -4.44 -1.40
N GLY A 344 1.69 -5.28 -2.33
CA GLY A 344 2.04 -4.87 -3.68
C GLY A 344 3.32 -4.03 -3.72
N SER A 345 3.64 -3.46 -4.89
CA SER A 345 4.76 -2.53 -5.01
C SER A 345 4.49 -1.38 -5.98
N HIS A 346 4.89 -0.18 -5.58
CA HIS A 346 4.82 1.04 -6.38
C HIS A 346 6.21 1.51 -6.83
N ARG A 347 6.27 2.37 -7.86
CA ARG A 347 7.53 3.01 -8.27
C ARG A 347 7.74 4.34 -7.54
N GLY A 348 9.01 4.64 -7.24
CA GLY A 348 9.46 5.95 -6.77
C GLY A 348 10.09 5.88 -5.38
N LYS A 349 10.82 6.95 -5.04
CA LYS A 349 11.66 7.00 -3.83
C LYS A 349 10.88 6.71 -2.56
N GLY A 350 9.66 7.23 -2.42
CA GLY A 350 8.86 7.01 -1.22
C GLY A 350 8.52 5.54 -0.93
N GLU A 351 8.37 4.70 -1.96
CA GLU A 351 8.21 3.26 -1.78
C GLU A 351 9.45 2.64 -1.11
N ALA A 352 10.63 2.97 -1.66
CA ALA A 352 11.89 2.49 -1.12
C ALA A 352 12.10 2.96 0.33
N LEU A 353 11.78 4.22 0.64
CA LEU A 353 11.89 4.74 2.02
C LEU A 353 10.93 4.01 2.96
N TRP A 354 9.66 3.85 2.58
CA TRP A 354 8.64 3.21 3.42
C TRP A 354 9.01 1.76 3.72
N LYS A 355 9.29 0.97 2.68
CA LYS A 355 9.62 -0.44 2.84
C LYS A 355 10.96 -0.66 3.54
N SER A 356 11.88 0.31 3.46
CA SER A 356 13.10 0.24 4.25
C SER A 356 12.84 0.23 5.76
N LEU A 357 11.74 0.83 6.26
CA LEU A 357 11.42 0.81 7.70
C LEU A 357 11.21 -0.61 8.23
N GLN A 358 10.76 -1.53 7.38
CA GLN A 358 10.60 -2.95 7.73
C GLN A 358 11.93 -3.68 7.90
N ILE A 359 12.97 -3.24 7.18
CA ILE A 359 14.28 -3.88 7.16
C ILE A 359 15.22 -3.25 8.17
N LEU A 360 15.22 -1.93 8.25
CA LEU A 360 16.07 -1.20 9.16
C LEU A 360 15.63 -1.48 10.60
N THR A 361 16.56 -1.56 11.54
CA THR A 361 16.31 -1.95 12.93
C THR A 361 16.56 -0.86 13.97
N GLY A 362 17.11 0.28 13.56
CA GLY A 362 17.50 1.38 14.43
C GLY A 362 16.32 2.22 14.94
N ASP A 363 16.48 2.78 16.13
CA ASP A 363 15.57 3.76 16.75
C ASP A 363 15.57 5.10 16.00
N ILE A 364 16.72 5.44 15.39
CA ILE A 364 16.86 6.54 14.44
C ILE A 364 17.10 5.95 13.06
N VAL A 365 16.27 6.34 12.10
CA VAL A 365 16.39 5.97 10.70
C VAL A 365 16.86 7.18 9.91
N VAL A 366 17.89 6.97 9.08
CA VAL A 366 18.53 7.98 8.25
C VAL A 366 18.43 7.55 6.80
N TRP A 367 18.02 8.45 5.91
CA TRP A 367 18.05 8.24 4.47
C TRP A 367 18.99 9.24 3.81
N VAL A 368 19.86 8.72 2.95
CA VAL A 368 20.85 9.52 2.20
C VAL A 368 20.75 9.18 0.72
N ASP A 369 20.61 10.22 -0.10
CA ASP A 369 20.63 10.09 -1.55
C ASP A 369 21.99 9.59 -2.04
N THR A 370 21.96 8.73 -3.05
CA THR A 370 23.15 8.06 -3.60
C THR A 370 23.66 8.69 -4.88
N ASP A 371 23.01 9.73 -5.39
CA ASP A 371 23.32 10.46 -6.64
C ASP A 371 24.42 11.56 -6.48
N VAL A 372 25.25 11.45 -5.44
CA VAL A 372 26.16 12.53 -5.00
C VAL A 372 27.61 12.24 -5.34
N THR A 373 28.22 13.13 -6.14
CA THR A 373 29.64 13.08 -6.52
C THR A 373 30.60 13.60 -5.45
N SER A 374 30.08 14.29 -4.43
CA SER A 374 30.83 14.90 -3.33
C SER A 374 30.49 14.27 -1.96
N ALA A 375 30.42 12.94 -1.91
CA ALA A 375 30.01 12.23 -0.69
C ALA A 375 30.92 12.53 0.51
N HIS A 376 30.31 12.87 1.64
CA HIS A 376 30.99 13.21 2.88
C HIS A 376 30.17 12.69 4.07
N PRO A 377 30.78 12.17 5.15
CA PRO A 377 30.06 11.60 6.30
C PRO A 377 29.10 12.58 7.01
N LYS A 378 29.29 13.89 6.79
CA LYS A 378 28.41 14.95 7.34
C LYS A 378 26.96 14.82 6.94
N PHE A 379 26.70 14.24 5.77
CA PHE A 379 25.32 14.01 5.30
C PHE A 379 24.57 13.00 6.19
N VAL A 380 25.28 12.25 7.03
CA VAL A 380 24.70 11.37 8.05
C VAL A 380 24.81 12.02 9.44
N TYR A 381 26.03 12.27 9.93
CA TYR A 381 26.20 12.73 11.31
C TYR A 381 25.56 14.11 11.56
N GLY A 382 25.44 14.95 10.54
CA GLY A 382 24.84 16.28 10.65
C GLY A 382 23.36 16.21 10.99
N ILE A 383 22.59 15.30 10.39
CA ILE A 383 21.15 15.12 10.67
C ILE A 383 20.89 14.21 11.88
N VAL A 384 21.84 13.33 12.21
CA VAL A 384 21.78 12.49 13.43
C VAL A 384 22.08 13.31 14.68
N GLY A 385 23.01 14.26 14.61
CA GLY A 385 23.46 15.06 15.76
C GLY A 385 22.33 15.72 16.56
N PRO A 386 21.41 16.47 15.92
CA PRO A 386 20.26 17.05 16.61
C PRO A 386 19.37 16.00 17.27
N LEU A 387 19.06 14.88 16.59
CA LEU A 387 18.22 13.81 17.15
C LEU A 387 18.85 13.15 18.38
N LEU A 388 20.18 13.04 18.42
CA LEU A 388 20.89 12.49 19.59
C LEU A 388 20.95 13.46 20.76
N LEU A 389 21.09 14.75 20.50
CA LEU A 389 21.34 15.75 21.54
C LEU A 389 20.08 16.48 22.02
N ARG A 390 18.97 16.36 21.29
CA ARG A 390 17.69 17.03 21.57
C ARG A 390 16.53 16.03 21.52
N PRO A 391 16.05 15.54 22.68
CA PRO A 391 14.95 14.57 22.75
C PRO A 391 13.62 15.09 22.19
N ASP A 392 13.43 16.41 22.21
CA ASP A 392 12.26 17.10 21.66
C ASP A 392 12.18 17.00 20.12
N LEU A 393 13.31 16.79 19.44
CA LEU A 393 13.35 16.64 17.99
C LEU A 393 13.01 15.22 17.55
N GLN A 394 12.13 15.11 16.55
CA GLN A 394 11.62 13.86 16.01
C GLN A 394 11.97 13.68 14.53
N PHE A 395 12.15 14.77 13.77
CA PHE A 395 12.46 14.74 12.34
C PHE A 395 13.46 15.85 11.96
N VAL A 396 14.47 15.51 11.15
CA VAL A 396 15.54 16.42 10.76
C VAL A 396 15.80 16.34 9.27
N LYS A 397 15.94 17.51 8.62
CA LYS A 397 16.18 17.62 7.19
C LYS A 397 17.47 18.37 6.88
N ALA A 398 18.22 17.94 5.88
CA ALA A 398 19.40 18.67 5.43
C ALA A 398 19.04 19.84 4.51
N PHE A 399 19.89 20.86 4.46
CA PHE A 399 19.94 21.81 3.36
C PHE A 399 21.39 22.15 3.03
N TYR A 400 21.64 22.70 1.84
CA TYR A 400 22.99 23.01 1.36
C TYR A 400 22.95 24.03 0.23
N GLN A 401 24.05 24.75 0.06
CA GLN A 401 24.31 25.59 -1.11
C GLN A 401 24.44 24.72 -2.37
N ARG A 402 23.68 25.10 -3.40
CA ARG A 402 23.70 24.46 -4.72
C ARG A 402 24.30 25.44 -5.73
N PRO A 403 25.59 25.31 -6.09
CA PRO A 403 26.15 26.10 -7.16
C PRO A 403 25.71 25.52 -8.51
N LEU A 404 24.89 26.26 -9.26
CA LEU A 404 24.45 25.92 -10.61
C LEU A 404 25.53 26.29 -11.62
N ARG A 405 25.92 25.34 -12.46
CA ARG A 405 26.68 25.63 -13.68
C ARG A 405 25.72 26.06 -14.79
N ILE A 406 25.68 27.35 -15.13
CA ILE A 406 24.91 27.89 -16.25
C ILE A 406 25.88 28.60 -17.18
N GLY A 407 25.98 28.16 -18.44
CA GLY A 407 26.78 28.85 -19.47
C GLY A 407 28.28 28.94 -19.18
N GLY A 408 28.84 28.10 -18.30
CA GLY A 408 30.25 28.13 -17.90
C GLY A 408 30.49 28.72 -16.50
N ASP A 409 29.54 29.49 -15.97
CA ASP A 409 29.66 30.15 -14.66
C ASP A 409 28.95 29.38 -13.55
N LEU A 410 29.53 29.42 -12.33
CA LEU A 410 28.97 28.86 -11.10
C LEU A 410 28.17 29.94 -10.35
N GLN A 411 26.84 29.85 -10.34
CA GLN A 411 25.96 30.72 -9.54
C GLN A 411 25.44 29.98 -8.31
N ALA A 412 25.60 30.57 -7.11
CA ALA A 412 25.00 30.04 -5.89
C ALA A 412 23.50 30.39 -5.84
N THR A 413 22.62 29.39 -5.88
CA THR A 413 21.17 29.58 -5.65
C THR A 413 20.76 29.02 -4.29
N GLY A 414 19.69 29.56 -3.69
CA GLY A 414 19.12 29.08 -2.42
C GLY A 414 18.63 27.63 -2.50
N GLY A 415 17.40 27.41 -2.98
CA GLY A 415 16.83 26.08 -3.23
C GLY A 415 17.00 25.56 -4.65
N GLY A 416 16.59 24.31 -4.89
CA GLY A 416 16.43 23.79 -6.25
C GLY A 416 15.25 24.45 -6.97
N ARG A 417 15.23 24.44 -8.32
CA ARG A 417 14.17 25.10 -9.12
C ARG A 417 12.74 24.70 -8.72
N VAL A 418 12.49 23.42 -8.43
CA VAL A 418 11.16 22.94 -7.97
C VAL A 418 10.85 23.41 -6.54
N THR A 419 11.86 23.54 -5.69
CA THR A 419 11.69 24.12 -4.35
C THR A 419 11.19 25.56 -4.45
N GLU A 420 11.85 26.39 -5.26
CA GLU A 420 11.49 27.81 -5.36
C GLU A 420 10.19 28.06 -6.12
N LEU A 421 9.88 27.23 -7.13
CA LEU A 421 8.71 27.47 -8.00
C LEU A 421 7.44 26.71 -7.61
N ALA A 422 7.53 25.64 -6.81
CA ALA A 422 6.38 24.81 -6.45
C ALA A 422 6.25 24.59 -4.94
N ALA A 423 7.27 23.97 -4.30
CA ALA A 423 7.17 23.58 -2.89
C ALA A 423 7.09 24.80 -1.94
N ARG A 424 7.98 25.79 -2.10
CA ARG A 424 7.99 26.98 -1.23
C ARG A 424 6.69 27.77 -1.36
N PRO A 425 6.17 28.11 -2.55
CA PRO A 425 4.88 28.80 -2.67
C PRO A 425 3.72 28.04 -2.01
N ILE A 426 3.57 26.74 -2.29
CA ILE A 426 2.42 25.98 -1.78
C ILE A 426 2.48 25.79 -0.26
N LEU A 427 3.67 25.55 0.30
CA LEU A 427 3.86 25.50 1.75
C LEU A 427 3.57 26.85 2.40
N ASN A 428 4.05 27.96 1.84
CA ASN A 428 3.77 29.29 2.41
C ASN A 428 2.27 29.64 2.39
N LEU A 429 1.53 29.17 1.37
CA LEU A 429 0.11 29.44 1.25
C LEU A 429 -0.75 28.60 2.22
N PHE A 430 -0.42 27.32 2.38
CA PHE A 430 -1.31 26.36 3.04
C PHE A 430 -0.76 25.70 4.30
N PHE A 431 0.56 25.71 4.47
CA PHE A 431 1.29 25.19 5.64
C PHE A 431 2.35 26.21 6.09
N PRO A 432 1.96 27.45 6.39
CA PRO A 432 2.89 28.56 6.65
C PRO A 432 3.86 28.30 7.82
N GLU A 433 3.53 27.38 8.73
CA GLU A 433 4.44 26.88 9.77
C GLU A 433 5.74 26.31 9.20
N LEU A 434 5.70 25.73 7.99
CA LEU A 434 6.88 25.19 7.29
C LEU A 434 7.60 26.22 6.41
N SER A 435 7.18 27.49 6.42
CA SER A 435 7.78 28.53 5.56
C SER A 435 9.26 28.77 5.81
N GLY A 436 9.74 28.51 7.04
CA GLY A 436 11.15 28.57 7.42
C GLY A 436 12.01 27.39 6.94
N ILE A 437 11.42 26.33 6.37
CA ILE A 437 12.20 25.20 5.85
C ILE A 437 12.95 25.65 4.58
N VAL A 438 14.29 25.59 4.63
CA VAL A 438 15.15 26.14 3.57
C VAL A 438 15.06 25.31 2.29
N GLN A 439 15.17 23.98 2.40
CA GLN A 439 15.09 23.05 1.26
C GLN A 439 14.12 21.89 1.54
N PRO A 440 12.81 22.08 1.36
CA PRO A 440 11.79 21.05 1.61
C PRO A 440 11.90 19.81 0.72
N LEU A 441 12.70 19.84 -0.35
CA LEU A 441 12.90 18.73 -1.29
C LEU A 441 14.33 18.17 -1.28
N SER A 442 15.13 18.46 -0.26
CA SER A 442 16.42 17.79 -0.07
C SER A 442 16.22 16.32 0.27
N GLY A 443 17.06 15.43 -0.28
CA GLY A 443 16.85 14.00 -0.07
C GLY A 443 17.40 13.46 1.24
N GLU A 444 18.37 14.15 1.84
CA GLU A 444 18.97 13.75 3.11
C GLU A 444 18.09 14.15 4.30
N GLN A 445 17.61 13.14 5.04
CA GLN A 445 16.68 13.32 6.15
C GLN A 445 16.78 12.17 7.14
N ALA A 446 16.47 12.44 8.40
CA ALA A 446 16.48 11.47 9.48
C ALA A 446 15.26 11.68 10.39
N GLY A 447 14.78 10.60 10.99
CA GLY A 447 13.70 10.67 11.97
C GLY A 447 13.78 9.56 12.99
N ARG A 448 13.11 9.77 14.12
CA ARG A 448 12.88 8.70 15.08
C ARG A 448 11.88 7.71 14.50
N ARG A 449 12.18 6.42 14.59
CA ARG A 449 11.33 5.32 14.10
C ARG A 449 9.88 5.47 14.55
N ALA A 450 9.69 5.76 15.85
CA ALA A 450 8.37 5.91 16.43
C ALA A 450 7.50 6.95 15.71
N LEU A 451 8.07 8.05 15.19
CA LEU A 451 7.34 8.99 14.36
C LEU A 451 7.14 8.43 12.95
N LEU A 452 8.22 7.97 12.31
CA LEU A 452 8.22 7.54 10.91
C LEU A 452 7.22 6.42 10.61
N GLU A 453 7.06 5.45 11.52
CA GLU A 453 6.09 4.35 11.37
C GLU A 453 4.62 4.81 11.43
N GLN A 454 4.38 6.05 11.86
CA GLN A 454 3.04 6.64 11.93
C GLN A 454 2.77 7.60 10.76
N LEU A 455 3.75 7.86 9.91
CA LEU A 455 3.61 8.76 8.77
C LEU A 455 3.29 7.97 7.49
N PRO A 456 2.41 8.49 6.63
CA PRO A 456 2.19 7.92 5.31
C PRO A 456 3.33 8.29 4.35
N PHE A 457 3.65 7.37 3.44
CA PHE A 457 4.67 7.58 2.42
C PHE A 457 4.03 7.65 1.05
N PHE A 458 4.19 8.77 0.37
CA PHE A 458 3.74 8.93 -1.01
C PHE A 458 4.75 8.33 -1.98
N SER A 459 4.28 7.55 -2.96
CA SER A 459 5.12 7.15 -4.09
C SER A 459 5.44 8.36 -4.98
N GLY A 460 6.64 8.37 -5.58
CA GLY A 460 7.10 9.46 -6.46
C GLY A 460 7.81 10.63 -5.76
N TYR A 461 7.78 11.81 -6.39
CA TYR A 461 8.56 13.00 -5.99
C TYR A 461 7.88 13.87 -4.91
N GLY A 462 6.65 13.53 -4.52
CA GLY A 462 5.93 14.23 -3.46
C GLY A 462 6.31 13.80 -2.04
N ILE A 463 7.14 12.77 -1.88
CA ILE A 463 7.45 12.15 -0.57
C ILE A 463 8.04 13.15 0.42
N GLU A 464 9.02 13.96 0.03
CA GLU A 464 9.66 14.90 0.96
C GLU A 464 8.69 15.98 1.45
N THR A 465 7.79 16.46 0.58
CA THR A 465 6.76 17.44 0.95
C THR A 465 5.70 16.81 1.85
N GLY A 466 5.26 15.59 1.52
CA GLY A 466 4.30 14.82 2.31
C GLY A 466 4.81 14.58 3.73
N LEU A 467 6.02 14.03 3.87
CA LEU A 467 6.63 13.76 5.18
C LEU A 467 6.76 15.02 6.04
N LEU A 468 7.11 16.17 5.46
CA LEU A 468 7.18 17.43 6.22
C LEU A 468 5.81 17.88 6.73
N ILE A 469 4.79 17.83 5.87
CA ILE A 469 3.41 18.19 6.25
C ILE A 469 2.89 17.23 7.32
N ASP A 470 3.12 15.92 7.14
CA ASP A 470 2.63 14.89 8.05
C ASP A 470 3.38 14.92 9.39
N ALA A 471 4.69 15.19 9.38
CA ALA A 471 5.47 15.43 10.59
C ALA A 471 4.99 16.68 11.33
N LEU A 472 4.70 17.79 10.63
CA LEU A 472 4.12 18.99 11.24
C LEU A 472 2.77 18.67 11.88
N GLN A 473 1.91 17.97 11.15
CA GLN A 473 0.56 17.66 11.61
C GLN A 473 0.56 16.73 12.82
N ARG A 474 1.52 15.79 12.87
CA ARG A 474 1.64 14.78 13.95
C ARG A 474 2.38 15.29 15.18
N ALA A 475 3.54 15.91 14.98
CA ALA A 475 4.48 16.24 16.05
C ALA A 475 4.68 17.76 16.27
N GLY A 476 4.13 18.61 15.39
CA GLY A 476 4.28 20.06 15.45
C GLY A 476 5.62 20.56 14.93
N LEU A 477 5.71 21.88 14.74
CA LEU A 477 6.90 22.52 14.15
C LEU A 477 8.13 22.38 15.04
N GLY A 478 7.97 22.48 16.37
CA GLY A 478 9.07 22.36 17.34
C GLY A 478 9.81 21.01 17.32
N ALA A 479 9.15 19.95 16.84
CA ALA A 479 9.74 18.63 16.70
C ALA A 479 10.55 18.45 15.40
N ILE A 480 10.53 19.43 14.50
CA ILE A 480 11.24 19.42 13.22
C ILE A 480 12.47 20.31 13.32
N ALA A 481 13.59 19.88 12.77
CA ALA A 481 14.79 20.70 12.62
C ALA A 481 15.41 20.60 11.22
N GLN A 482 16.32 21.51 10.94
CA GLN A 482 17.08 21.51 9.69
C GLN A 482 18.58 21.76 9.91
N VAL A 483 19.43 21.23 9.04
CA VAL A 483 20.89 21.27 9.20
C VAL A 483 21.59 21.70 7.92
N ASP A 484 22.44 22.72 8.01
CA ASP A 484 23.30 23.18 6.92
C ASP A 484 24.47 22.22 6.70
N MET A 485 24.48 21.60 5.52
CA MET A 485 25.53 20.69 5.05
C MET A 485 26.61 21.39 4.22
N LYS A 486 26.60 22.73 4.18
CA LYS A 486 27.50 23.60 3.40
C LYS A 486 27.24 23.48 1.90
N GLN A 487 27.97 22.61 1.19
CA GLN A 487 27.91 22.50 -0.27
C GLN A 487 27.66 21.06 -0.70
N ARG A 488 26.83 20.89 -1.74
CA ARG A 488 26.57 19.62 -2.45
C ARG A 488 26.54 19.88 -3.96
N ILE A 489 27.28 19.08 -4.72
CA ILE A 489 27.27 19.13 -6.19
C ILE A 489 26.42 17.97 -6.71
N HIS A 490 25.41 18.29 -7.52
CA HIS A 490 24.46 17.32 -8.08
C HIS A 490 24.27 17.53 -9.59
N ARG A 491 23.74 16.51 -10.27
CA ARG A 491 23.46 16.57 -11.71
C ARG A 491 22.23 17.45 -11.98
N ASN A 492 22.32 18.33 -13.00
CA ASN A 492 21.20 19.17 -13.41
C ASN A 492 20.12 18.35 -14.12
N GLN A 493 18.86 18.53 -13.70
CA GLN A 493 17.68 17.98 -14.36
C GLN A 493 17.20 18.89 -15.51
N SER A 494 16.60 18.31 -16.55
CA SER A 494 16.01 19.08 -17.64
C SER A 494 14.80 19.89 -17.15
N LEU A 495 14.48 21.00 -17.82
CA LEU A 495 13.29 21.80 -17.48
C LEU A 495 12.02 20.94 -17.53
N TYR A 496 11.97 20.04 -18.50
CA TYR A 496 10.92 19.03 -18.66
C TYR A 496 10.74 18.15 -17.42
N ALA A 497 11.83 17.57 -16.90
CA ALA A 497 11.77 16.72 -15.70
C ALA A 497 11.30 17.52 -14.47
N LEU A 498 11.71 18.79 -14.36
CA LEU A 498 11.30 19.66 -13.26
C LEU A 498 9.82 20.02 -13.31
N SER A 499 9.24 20.25 -14.49
CA SER A 499 7.79 20.51 -14.62
C SER A 499 6.95 19.34 -14.09
N MET A 500 7.37 18.11 -14.37
CA MET A 500 6.71 16.90 -13.84
C MET A 500 6.87 16.76 -12.32
N MET A 501 8.08 17.01 -11.79
CA MET A 501 8.30 17.02 -10.34
C MET A 501 7.44 18.07 -9.63
N SER A 502 7.37 19.29 -10.17
CA SER A 502 6.51 20.35 -9.64
C SER A 502 5.04 19.94 -9.61
N PHE A 503 4.57 19.24 -10.65
CA PHE A 503 3.18 18.77 -10.71
C PHE A 503 2.85 17.77 -9.60
N GLU A 504 3.70 16.76 -9.39
CA GLU A 504 3.51 15.76 -8.32
C GLU A 504 3.56 16.40 -6.92
N VAL A 505 4.50 17.32 -6.69
CA VAL A 505 4.60 18.08 -5.42
C VAL A 505 3.33 18.88 -5.15
N LEU A 506 2.80 19.57 -6.16
CA LEU A 506 1.56 20.34 -6.02
C LEU A 506 0.35 19.44 -5.77
N GLN A 507 0.26 18.27 -6.41
CA GLN A 507 -0.82 17.31 -6.17
C GLN A 507 -0.82 16.79 -4.73
N VAL A 508 0.35 16.43 -4.18
CA VAL A 508 0.46 15.97 -2.78
C VAL A 508 0.11 17.09 -1.81
N ALA A 509 0.61 18.31 -2.04
CA ALA A 509 0.27 19.44 -1.19
C ALA A 509 -1.24 19.74 -1.22
N LEU A 510 -1.85 19.83 -2.41
CA LEU A 510 -3.31 20.09 -2.56
C LEU A 510 -4.16 18.96 -1.99
N ARG A 511 -3.72 17.70 -2.06
CA ARG A 511 -4.36 16.58 -1.36
C ARG A 511 -4.49 16.85 0.12
N ARG A 512 -3.37 17.23 0.76
CA ARG A 512 -3.32 17.53 2.19
C ARG A 512 -4.13 18.75 2.57
N VAL A 513 -4.20 19.75 1.68
CA VAL A 513 -5.11 20.90 1.88
C VAL A 513 -6.56 20.45 1.92
N GLY A 514 -7.00 19.63 0.95
CA GLY A 514 -8.35 19.09 0.92
C GLY A 514 -8.68 18.27 2.17
N GLU A 515 -7.79 17.33 2.52
CA GLU A 515 -7.96 16.49 3.71
C GLU A 515 -8.04 17.34 5.00
N ALA A 516 -7.19 18.36 5.15
CA ALA A 516 -7.20 19.26 6.31
C ALA A 516 -8.46 20.15 6.38
N GLN A 517 -9.11 20.42 5.25
CA GLN A 517 -10.33 21.25 5.16
C GLN A 517 -11.62 20.40 5.10
N GLY A 518 -11.51 19.06 5.13
CA GLY A 518 -12.66 18.17 4.97
C GLY A 518 -13.28 18.21 3.57
N THR A 519 -12.56 18.72 2.58
CA THR A 519 -13.01 18.86 1.18
C THR A 519 -12.22 17.94 0.27
N ARG A 520 -12.87 17.41 -0.77
CA ARG A 520 -12.21 16.54 -1.76
C ARG A 520 -11.64 17.35 -2.93
N LEU A 521 -10.76 18.31 -2.63
CA LEU A 521 -10.13 19.20 -3.62
C LEU A 521 -9.47 18.46 -4.81
N LEU A 522 -9.07 17.20 -4.61
CA LEU A 522 -8.50 16.33 -5.65
C LEU A 522 -9.54 15.67 -6.57
N GLU A 523 -10.80 15.52 -6.17
CA GLU A 523 -11.83 14.96 -7.06
C GLU A 523 -12.14 15.89 -8.25
N GLU A 524 -11.80 17.18 -8.10
CA GLU A 524 -11.91 18.20 -9.15
C GLU A 524 -10.55 18.52 -9.83
N ALA A 525 -9.43 17.96 -9.34
CA ALA A 525 -8.10 18.29 -9.82
C ALA A 525 -7.73 17.49 -11.09
N ASN A 526 -7.07 18.17 -12.04
CA ASN A 526 -6.59 17.52 -13.26
C ASN A 526 -5.39 16.60 -12.95
N PHE A 527 -5.42 15.36 -13.43
CA PHE A 527 -4.34 14.37 -13.26
C PHE A 527 -3.36 14.31 -14.44
N THR A 528 -3.55 15.22 -15.41
CA THR A 528 -2.80 15.26 -16.66
C THR A 528 -2.12 16.62 -16.82
N MET A 529 -0.83 16.64 -17.15
CA MET A 529 -0.11 17.87 -17.48
C MET A 529 0.15 17.92 -19.00
N LYS A 530 -0.15 19.05 -19.63
CA LYS A 530 0.22 19.33 -21.01
C LYS A 530 1.58 20.02 -21.03
N LEU A 531 2.59 19.37 -21.57
CA LEU A 531 3.93 19.93 -21.75
C LEU A 531 4.07 20.43 -23.18
N ILE A 532 4.57 21.66 -23.34
CA ILE A 532 4.86 22.23 -24.65
C ILE A 532 6.32 21.96 -24.96
N THR A 533 6.60 21.20 -26.02
CA THR A 533 7.95 20.92 -26.49
C THR A 533 8.18 21.57 -27.85
N ALA A 534 9.36 22.16 -28.05
CA ALA A 534 9.77 22.61 -29.38
C ALA A 534 10.45 21.42 -30.08
N ALA A 535 9.87 20.93 -31.17
CA ALA A 535 10.58 20.01 -32.05
C ALA A 535 11.43 20.79 -33.06
N GLY A 536 12.49 20.17 -33.56
CA GLY A 536 13.33 20.75 -34.61
C GLY A 536 12.48 21.25 -35.78
N GLY A 537 12.73 22.48 -36.24
CA GLY A 537 11.96 23.14 -37.31
C GLY A 537 10.93 24.18 -36.85
N GLY A 538 10.95 24.61 -35.57
CA GLY A 538 10.14 25.74 -35.09
C GLY A 538 8.66 25.41 -34.81
N ARG A 539 8.29 24.13 -34.79
CA ARG A 539 6.93 23.69 -34.45
C ARG A 539 6.81 23.36 -32.96
N LEU A 540 5.79 23.90 -32.31
CA LEU A 540 5.42 23.59 -30.93
C LEU A 540 4.52 22.36 -30.90
N HIS A 541 4.88 21.37 -30.09
CA HIS A 541 4.08 20.16 -29.83
C HIS A 541 3.49 20.22 -28.42
N LEU A 542 2.22 19.88 -28.28
CA LEU A 542 1.52 19.74 -27.01
C LEU A 542 1.49 18.26 -26.63
N GLU A 543 2.31 17.86 -25.67
CA GLU A 543 2.37 16.49 -25.16
C GLU A 543 1.54 16.39 -23.87
N MET A 544 0.44 15.64 -23.90
CA MET A 544 -0.35 15.36 -22.69
C MET A 544 0.29 14.18 -21.96
N ARG A 545 0.77 14.40 -20.73
CA ARG A 545 1.29 13.35 -19.85
C ARG A 545 0.43 13.23 -18.59
N SER A 546 -0.21 12.07 -18.45
CA SER A 546 -0.76 11.57 -17.20
C SER A 546 0.05 10.37 -16.78
N ARG A 547 0.62 10.38 -15.58
CA ARG A 547 1.31 9.19 -15.05
C ARG A 547 0.37 8.21 -14.37
N ALA A 548 -0.87 8.62 -14.07
CA ALA A 548 -1.88 7.73 -13.54
C ALA A 548 -2.59 6.98 -14.68
N LEU A 549 -2.42 5.66 -14.71
CA LEU A 549 -3.27 4.77 -15.49
C LEU A 549 -4.73 5.00 -15.09
N SER A 550 -5.60 5.26 -16.06
CA SER A 550 -7.05 5.43 -15.82
C SER A 550 -7.76 4.09 -15.96
N VAL A 551 -8.44 3.62 -14.92
CA VAL A 551 -9.34 2.45 -15.01
C VAL A 551 -10.75 2.93 -15.33
N LEU A 552 -11.23 2.61 -16.53
CA LEU A 552 -12.54 3.03 -17.04
C LEU A 552 -13.49 1.83 -17.06
N ARG A 553 -14.77 2.06 -16.75
CA ARG A 553 -15.76 1.00 -16.54
C ARG A 553 -16.83 0.97 -17.62
N THR A 554 -17.10 2.12 -18.24
CA THR A 554 -18.16 2.27 -19.25
C THR A 554 -17.60 2.64 -20.61
N ALA A 555 -18.31 2.26 -21.67
CA ALA A 555 -17.97 2.65 -23.03
C ALA A 555 -18.02 4.18 -23.21
N ALA A 556 -18.85 4.89 -22.44
CA ALA A 556 -18.93 6.35 -22.46
C ALA A 556 -17.63 7.00 -21.96
N GLU A 557 -17.08 6.52 -20.84
CA GLU A 557 -15.79 6.97 -20.30
C GLU A 557 -14.65 6.72 -21.28
N VAL A 558 -14.60 5.52 -21.88
CA VAL A 558 -13.59 5.18 -22.88
C VAL A 558 -13.67 6.08 -24.10
N ARG A 559 -14.88 6.38 -24.60
CA ARG A 559 -15.05 7.34 -25.70
C ARG A 559 -14.57 8.74 -25.33
N GLY A 560 -14.82 9.18 -24.09
CA GLY A 560 -14.34 10.46 -23.56
C GLY A 560 -12.82 10.53 -23.47
N TRP A 561 -12.17 9.43 -23.03
CA TRP A 561 -10.71 9.29 -23.02
C TRP A 561 -10.14 9.28 -24.44
N ARG A 562 -10.72 8.47 -25.34
CA ARG A 562 -10.25 8.30 -26.72
C ARG A 562 -10.27 9.60 -27.52
N ALA A 563 -11.24 10.48 -27.27
CA ALA A 563 -11.34 11.79 -27.93
C ALA A 563 -10.13 12.71 -27.66
N ARG A 564 -9.33 12.40 -26.63
CA ARG A 564 -8.15 13.18 -26.22
C ARG A 564 -6.84 12.42 -26.45
N ALA A 565 -6.91 11.15 -26.84
CA ALA A 565 -5.76 10.28 -27.03
C ALA A 565 -5.17 10.44 -28.44
N GLY A 566 -3.84 10.33 -28.55
CA GLY A 566 -3.11 10.24 -29.82
C GLY A 566 -3.32 8.89 -30.51
N ARG A 567 -2.28 8.36 -31.17
CA ARG A 567 -2.31 6.98 -31.69
C ARG A 567 -2.39 5.99 -30.54
N VAL A 568 -3.39 5.11 -30.57
CA VAL A 568 -3.68 4.16 -29.49
C VAL A 568 -3.23 2.75 -29.89
N GLY A 569 -2.31 2.20 -29.11
CA GLY A 569 -1.96 0.78 -29.14
C GLY A 569 -2.79 0.02 -28.11
N PHE A 570 -3.51 -1.02 -28.52
CA PHE A 570 -4.49 -1.69 -27.66
C PHE A 570 -4.18 -3.17 -27.45
N VAL A 571 -4.25 -3.62 -26.19
CA VAL A 571 -4.06 -5.02 -25.80
C VAL A 571 -5.35 -5.56 -25.18
N PRO A 572 -6.20 -6.27 -25.94
CA PRO A 572 -7.39 -6.89 -25.38
C PRO A 572 -7.01 -8.13 -24.55
N THR A 573 -7.45 -8.20 -23.29
CA THR A 573 -7.19 -9.34 -22.41
C THR A 573 -8.43 -9.76 -21.62
N MET A 574 -8.39 -10.99 -21.08
CA MET A 574 -9.36 -11.48 -20.09
C MET A 574 -8.92 -11.23 -18.64
N GLY A 575 -7.81 -10.54 -18.39
CA GLY A 575 -7.18 -10.49 -17.06
C GLY A 575 -6.38 -11.75 -16.72
N ALA A 576 -6.05 -11.89 -15.43
CA ALA A 576 -5.06 -12.84 -14.93
C ALA A 576 -3.71 -12.71 -15.65
N LEU A 577 -3.18 -11.47 -15.66
CA LEU A 577 -2.04 -11.08 -16.46
C LEU A 577 -0.74 -11.75 -15.99
N HIS A 578 0.19 -11.91 -16.92
CA HIS A 578 1.49 -12.55 -16.75
C HIS A 578 2.49 -11.91 -17.72
N GLU A 579 3.76 -12.31 -17.70
CA GLU A 579 4.84 -11.68 -18.49
C GLU A 579 4.57 -11.69 -20.00
N GLY A 580 3.89 -12.72 -20.52
CA GLY A 580 3.39 -12.72 -21.90
C GLY A 580 2.49 -11.53 -22.24
N HIS A 581 1.56 -11.15 -21.35
CA HIS A 581 0.73 -9.95 -21.53
C HIS A 581 1.53 -8.67 -21.35
N GLU A 582 2.46 -8.65 -20.39
CA GLU A 582 3.36 -7.51 -20.17
C GLU A 582 4.18 -7.19 -21.42
N ALA A 583 4.68 -8.20 -22.12
CA ALA A 583 5.42 -8.04 -23.36
C ALA A 583 4.57 -7.39 -24.46
N LEU A 584 3.29 -7.78 -24.61
CA LEU A 584 2.35 -7.14 -25.54
C LEU A 584 2.15 -5.66 -25.18
N MET A 585 1.95 -5.37 -23.90
CA MET A 585 1.68 -4.02 -23.41
C MET A 585 2.90 -3.11 -23.56
N ARG A 586 4.11 -3.60 -23.25
CA ARG A 586 5.37 -2.86 -23.47
C ARG A 586 5.59 -2.55 -24.94
N ARG A 587 5.32 -3.50 -25.83
CA ARG A 587 5.41 -3.27 -27.28
C ARG A 587 4.37 -2.24 -27.74
N ALA A 588 3.13 -2.35 -27.27
CA ALA A 588 2.09 -1.37 -27.57
C ALA A 588 2.48 0.05 -27.12
N ALA A 589 3.05 0.18 -25.92
CA ALA A 589 3.54 1.45 -25.38
C ALA A 589 4.74 2.01 -26.15
N ALA A 590 5.60 1.15 -26.71
CA ALA A 590 6.75 1.57 -27.51
C ALA A 590 6.38 2.03 -28.92
N GLU A 591 5.33 1.45 -29.53
CA GLU A 591 4.94 1.70 -30.93
C GLU A 591 3.80 2.73 -31.09
N SER A 592 3.20 3.20 -30.00
CA SER A 592 2.01 4.08 -30.01
C SER A 592 2.22 5.30 -29.12
N ASP A 593 1.43 6.36 -29.34
CA ASP A 593 1.53 7.57 -28.50
C ASP A 593 0.94 7.31 -27.11
N VAL A 594 -0.04 6.40 -27.01
CA VAL A 594 -0.63 5.94 -25.76
C VAL A 594 -1.03 4.46 -25.87
N ALA A 595 -0.72 3.67 -24.85
CA ALA A 595 -1.16 2.28 -24.76
C ALA A 595 -2.44 2.15 -23.92
N ALA A 596 -3.32 1.26 -24.35
CA ALA A 596 -4.55 0.89 -23.66
C ALA A 596 -4.65 -0.64 -23.54
N ALA A 597 -5.33 -1.13 -22.52
CA ALA A 597 -5.64 -2.55 -22.38
C ALA A 597 -7.10 -2.75 -21.96
N SER A 598 -7.67 -3.94 -22.18
CA SER A 598 -8.93 -4.33 -21.55
C SER A 598 -8.72 -5.50 -20.60
N ILE A 599 -9.49 -5.53 -19.51
CA ILE A 599 -9.59 -6.66 -18.60
C ILE A 599 -11.07 -7.08 -18.59
N PHE A 600 -11.41 -8.08 -19.40
CA PHE A 600 -12.79 -8.54 -19.51
C PHE A 600 -12.87 -10.05 -19.79
N VAL A 601 -13.31 -10.82 -18.79
CA VAL A 601 -13.60 -12.24 -18.96
C VAL A 601 -14.91 -12.38 -19.75
N ASN A 602 -14.79 -12.52 -21.06
CA ASN A 602 -15.93 -12.55 -21.97
C ASN A 602 -16.75 -13.85 -21.81
N PRO A 603 -18.00 -13.84 -21.34
CA PRO A 603 -18.79 -15.07 -21.17
C PRO A 603 -19.12 -15.77 -22.50
N THR A 604 -19.23 -15.04 -23.62
CA THR A 604 -19.74 -15.59 -24.89
C THR A 604 -18.75 -16.49 -25.62
N GLN A 605 -17.49 -16.51 -25.19
CA GLN A 605 -16.44 -17.38 -25.77
C GLN A 605 -16.17 -18.63 -24.93
N PHE A 606 -16.94 -18.87 -23.88
CA PHE A 606 -16.88 -20.08 -23.07
C PHE A 606 -18.05 -21.02 -23.38
N GLY A 607 -17.76 -22.31 -23.54
CA GLY A 607 -18.79 -23.35 -23.62
C GLY A 607 -19.43 -23.66 -22.26
N PRO A 608 -20.59 -24.36 -22.22
CA PRO A 608 -21.31 -24.67 -20.97
C PRO A 608 -20.51 -25.47 -19.93
N GLN A 609 -19.53 -26.26 -20.38
CA GLN A 609 -18.65 -27.07 -19.53
C GLN A 609 -17.24 -26.48 -19.37
N GLU A 610 -17.00 -25.27 -19.87
CA GLU A 610 -15.69 -24.62 -19.77
C GLU A 610 -15.52 -23.81 -18.47
N ASP A 611 -14.31 -23.32 -18.25
CA ASP A 611 -13.81 -22.79 -16.99
C ASP A 611 -14.26 -21.35 -16.67
N PHE A 612 -15.37 -20.84 -17.21
CA PHE A 612 -15.82 -19.45 -17.00
C PHE A 612 -15.96 -19.06 -15.53
N ARG A 613 -16.56 -19.94 -14.71
CA ARG A 613 -16.77 -19.69 -13.27
C ARG A 613 -15.45 -19.71 -12.49
N SER A 614 -14.55 -20.62 -12.86
CA SER A 614 -13.25 -20.81 -12.21
C SER A 614 -12.12 -19.96 -12.82
N TYR A 615 -12.39 -19.15 -13.84
CA TYR A 615 -11.37 -18.32 -14.48
C TYR A 615 -10.82 -17.29 -13.46
N PRO A 616 -9.49 -17.18 -13.29
CA PRO A 616 -8.88 -16.32 -12.29
C PRO A 616 -9.19 -14.84 -12.54
N ARG A 617 -9.55 -14.10 -11.48
CA ARG A 617 -9.82 -12.65 -11.52
C ARG A 617 -8.99 -11.96 -10.44
N ALA A 618 -8.06 -11.10 -10.84
CA ALA A 618 -7.14 -10.40 -9.94
C ALA A 618 -6.91 -8.96 -10.41
N GLU A 619 -8.01 -8.19 -10.54
CA GLU A 619 -8.01 -6.90 -11.21
C GLU A 619 -6.95 -5.92 -10.65
N ALA A 620 -6.82 -5.79 -9.33
CA ALA A 620 -5.84 -4.88 -8.73
C ALA A 620 -4.40 -5.23 -9.14
N ARG A 621 -4.05 -6.52 -9.14
CA ARG A 621 -2.74 -7.03 -9.58
C ARG A 621 -2.53 -6.78 -11.08
N ASP A 622 -3.57 -7.03 -11.87
CA ASP A 622 -3.54 -6.88 -13.32
C ASP A 622 -3.40 -5.39 -13.72
N VAL A 623 -4.12 -4.48 -13.07
CA VAL A 623 -3.99 -3.02 -13.25
C VAL A 623 -2.59 -2.54 -12.90
N ALA A 624 -2.01 -3.02 -11.79
CA ALA A 624 -0.63 -2.71 -11.44
C ALA A 624 0.38 -3.20 -12.49
N LEU A 625 0.15 -4.36 -13.11
CA LEU A 625 0.97 -4.85 -14.22
C LEU A 625 0.83 -3.94 -15.46
N CYS A 626 -0.40 -3.58 -15.82
CA CYS A 626 -0.65 -2.63 -16.92
C CYS A 626 0.10 -1.32 -16.71
N GLU A 627 0.05 -0.76 -15.50
CA GLU A 627 0.76 0.47 -15.14
C GLU A 627 2.27 0.33 -15.32
N ARG A 628 2.87 -0.76 -14.78
CA ARG A 628 4.30 -1.06 -14.97
C ARG A 628 4.70 -1.24 -16.43
N ALA A 629 3.79 -1.76 -17.26
CA ALA A 629 4.00 -1.98 -18.69
C ALA A 629 3.85 -0.71 -19.55
N GLY A 630 3.47 0.43 -18.96
CA GLY A 630 3.30 1.70 -19.66
C GLY A 630 1.89 1.92 -20.25
N VAL A 631 0.89 1.18 -19.78
CA VAL A 631 -0.52 1.37 -20.19
C VAL A 631 -1.10 2.62 -19.52
N ALA A 632 -1.71 3.49 -20.31
CA ALA A 632 -2.33 4.73 -19.83
C ALA A 632 -3.82 4.58 -19.51
N MET A 633 -4.50 3.57 -20.08
CA MET A 633 -5.92 3.32 -19.84
C MET A 633 -6.22 1.82 -19.80
N VAL A 634 -6.95 1.38 -18.77
CA VAL A 634 -7.51 0.02 -18.68
C VAL A 634 -9.02 0.11 -18.76
N PHE A 635 -9.61 -0.57 -19.75
CA PHE A 635 -11.05 -0.75 -19.82
C PHE A 635 -11.44 -2.05 -19.11
N ALA A 636 -12.09 -1.94 -17.95
CA ALA A 636 -12.50 -3.07 -17.12
C ALA A 636 -14.03 -3.07 -16.91
N PRO A 637 -14.82 -3.37 -17.96
CA PRO A 637 -16.28 -3.30 -17.92
C PRO A 637 -16.92 -4.49 -17.20
N SER A 638 -18.16 -4.31 -16.78
CA SER A 638 -19.03 -5.42 -16.36
C SER A 638 -19.56 -6.19 -17.58
N ALA A 639 -20.05 -7.42 -17.35
CA ALA A 639 -20.72 -8.18 -18.40
C ALA A 639 -21.98 -7.47 -18.92
N LEU A 640 -22.72 -6.77 -18.06
CA LEU A 640 -23.92 -6.01 -18.43
C LEU A 640 -23.58 -4.79 -19.28
N GLU A 641 -22.46 -4.11 -19.02
CA GLU A 641 -21.98 -3.01 -19.87
C GLU A 641 -21.63 -3.51 -21.28
N MET A 642 -20.99 -4.67 -21.37
CA MET A 642 -20.63 -5.27 -22.66
C MET A 642 -21.81 -5.92 -23.37
N TYR A 643 -22.79 -6.45 -22.62
CA TYR A 643 -23.96 -7.18 -23.12
C TYR A 643 -25.22 -6.78 -22.34
N PRO A 644 -25.85 -5.65 -22.69
CA PRO A 644 -27.13 -5.24 -22.11
C PRO A 644 -28.26 -6.24 -22.42
N ASP A 645 -29.34 -6.18 -21.64
CA ASP A 645 -30.52 -7.01 -21.90
C ASP A 645 -31.09 -6.77 -23.31
N GLY A 646 -31.34 -7.84 -24.05
CA GLY A 646 -31.84 -7.79 -25.44
C GLY A 646 -30.77 -7.73 -26.53
N ASP A 647 -29.48 -7.78 -26.18
CA ASP A 647 -28.38 -7.69 -27.13
C ASP A 647 -28.22 -8.96 -28.01
N ALA A 648 -28.75 -8.90 -29.24
CA ALA A 648 -28.87 -10.05 -30.15
C ALA A 648 -27.76 -10.18 -31.20
N THR A 649 -26.94 -9.14 -31.42
CA THR A 649 -25.96 -9.13 -32.52
C THR A 649 -24.75 -10.01 -32.22
N ARG A 650 -24.33 -10.83 -33.19
CA ARG A 650 -23.13 -11.67 -33.11
C ARG A 650 -22.31 -11.57 -34.41
N VAL A 651 -20.99 -11.70 -34.30
CA VAL A 651 -20.08 -11.73 -35.45
C VAL A 651 -19.62 -13.16 -35.66
N GLN A 652 -20.16 -13.79 -36.71
CA GLN A 652 -19.80 -15.16 -37.06
C GLN A 652 -18.50 -15.16 -37.89
N PRO A 653 -17.44 -15.85 -37.44
CA PRO A 653 -16.22 -15.96 -38.23
C PRO A 653 -16.44 -16.90 -39.42
N GLY A 654 -15.68 -16.66 -40.50
CA GLY A 654 -15.67 -17.50 -41.70
C GLY A 654 -14.91 -18.83 -41.52
N PRO A 655 -14.60 -19.53 -42.62
CA PRO A 655 -14.01 -20.88 -42.61
C PRO A 655 -12.71 -21.04 -41.81
N ILE A 656 -11.90 -19.99 -41.69
CA ILE A 656 -10.62 -19.99 -40.95
C ILE A 656 -10.78 -20.31 -39.44
N ALA A 657 -11.99 -20.14 -38.90
CA ALA A 657 -12.33 -20.46 -37.52
C ALA A 657 -12.91 -21.87 -37.32
N LEU A 658 -13.09 -22.66 -38.38
CA LEU A 658 -13.66 -24.02 -38.28
C LEU A 658 -12.65 -25.12 -37.87
N PRO A 659 -11.39 -25.15 -38.37
CA PRO A 659 -10.46 -26.22 -38.01
C PRO A 659 -9.85 -26.00 -36.61
N LEU A 660 -9.04 -26.96 -36.15
CA LEU A 660 -8.23 -26.86 -34.93
C LEU A 660 -9.06 -26.49 -33.68
N GLU A 661 -8.78 -25.36 -33.04
CA GLU A 661 -9.51 -24.89 -31.84
C GLU A 661 -10.99 -24.64 -32.13
N GLY A 662 -11.34 -24.33 -33.38
CA GLY A 662 -12.72 -24.15 -33.82
C GLY A 662 -13.55 -25.43 -33.74
N ALA A 663 -12.95 -26.54 -34.15
CA ALA A 663 -13.56 -27.87 -34.10
C ALA A 663 -13.64 -28.37 -32.66
N ALA A 664 -12.59 -28.13 -31.88
CA ALA A 664 -12.52 -28.49 -30.46
C ALA A 664 -13.47 -27.67 -29.58
N ARG A 665 -13.73 -26.40 -29.94
CA ARG A 665 -14.51 -25.45 -29.13
C ARG A 665 -15.58 -24.76 -29.99
N PRO A 666 -16.67 -25.46 -30.36
CA PRO A 666 -17.72 -24.90 -31.20
C PRO A 666 -18.29 -23.60 -30.63
N GLY A 667 -18.36 -22.55 -31.46
CA GLY A 667 -18.86 -21.22 -31.08
C GLY A 667 -17.85 -20.31 -30.37
N HIS A 668 -16.67 -20.81 -29.97
CA HIS A 668 -15.64 -20.03 -29.29
C HIS A 668 -15.25 -18.76 -30.07
N PHE A 669 -14.92 -18.92 -31.36
CA PHE A 669 -14.49 -17.79 -32.20
C PHE A 669 -15.64 -16.82 -32.55
N THR A 670 -16.90 -17.25 -32.52
CA THR A 670 -18.04 -16.32 -32.60
C THR A 670 -18.06 -15.37 -31.40
N GLY A 671 -17.80 -15.90 -30.20
CA GLY A 671 -17.65 -15.11 -28.98
C GLY A 671 -16.47 -14.12 -29.07
N VAL A 672 -15.30 -14.61 -29.53
CA VAL A 672 -14.09 -13.79 -29.71
C VAL A 672 -14.30 -12.65 -30.72
N CYS A 673 -14.83 -12.94 -31.91
CA CYS A 673 -15.08 -11.93 -32.94
C CYS A 673 -16.11 -10.89 -32.46
N THR A 674 -17.15 -11.34 -31.76
CA THR A 674 -18.19 -10.44 -31.23
C THR A 674 -17.60 -9.46 -30.20
N VAL A 675 -16.84 -9.95 -29.22
CA VAL A 675 -16.28 -9.08 -28.17
C VAL A 675 -15.20 -8.14 -28.72
N LEU A 676 -14.34 -8.61 -29.63
CA LEU A 676 -13.30 -7.78 -30.23
C LEU A 676 -13.88 -6.70 -31.14
N THR A 677 -14.94 -7.01 -31.90
CA THR A 677 -15.66 -6.00 -32.68
C THR A 677 -16.22 -4.90 -31.78
N LYS A 678 -16.82 -5.27 -30.64
CA LYS A 678 -17.28 -4.30 -29.63
C LYS A 678 -16.12 -3.47 -29.05
N LEU A 679 -15.04 -4.12 -28.64
CA LEU A 679 -13.87 -3.43 -28.09
C LEU A 679 -13.24 -2.47 -29.10
N PHE A 680 -13.11 -2.85 -30.37
CA PHE A 680 -12.60 -1.97 -31.42
C PHE A 680 -13.55 -0.79 -31.70
N ALA A 681 -14.87 -0.99 -31.65
CA ALA A 681 -15.84 0.09 -31.76
C ALA A 681 -15.79 1.07 -30.57
N ILE A 682 -15.53 0.57 -29.35
CA ILE A 682 -15.46 1.38 -28.12
C ILE A 682 -14.13 2.14 -28.03
N VAL A 683 -13.02 1.41 -28.14
CA VAL A 683 -11.67 1.92 -27.92
C VAL A 683 -11.14 2.66 -29.16
N ARG A 684 -11.53 2.24 -30.37
CA ARG A 684 -11.04 2.75 -31.67
C ARG A 684 -9.50 2.83 -31.73
N PRO A 685 -8.82 1.69 -31.56
CA PRO A 685 -7.36 1.67 -31.58
C PRO A 685 -6.79 1.82 -33.00
N ASP A 686 -5.58 2.35 -33.10
CA ASP A 686 -4.81 2.43 -34.34
C ASP A 686 -4.09 1.09 -34.60
N ALA A 687 -3.64 0.42 -33.53
CA ALA A 687 -3.07 -0.92 -33.58
C ALA A 687 -3.57 -1.78 -32.41
N ALA A 688 -3.77 -3.07 -32.64
CA ALA A 688 -4.13 -4.04 -31.61
C ALA A 688 -3.14 -5.22 -31.59
N TYR A 689 -2.65 -5.58 -30.41
CA TYR A 689 -1.56 -6.54 -30.23
C TYR A 689 -2.07 -7.87 -29.70
N PHE A 690 -1.67 -8.96 -30.35
CA PHE A 690 -2.08 -10.32 -30.00
C PHE A 690 -0.87 -11.25 -29.95
N GLY A 691 -0.88 -12.19 -29.00
CA GLY A 691 0.18 -13.18 -28.85
C GLY A 691 0.08 -14.31 -29.89
N GLN A 692 1.23 -14.72 -30.43
CA GLN A 692 1.38 -15.84 -31.36
C GLN A 692 0.92 -17.16 -30.74
N LYS A 693 0.99 -17.30 -29.42
CA LYS A 693 0.56 -18.51 -28.70
C LYS A 693 -0.84 -18.97 -29.12
N ASP A 694 -1.75 -18.01 -29.34
CA ASP A 694 -3.11 -18.24 -29.80
C ASP A 694 -3.18 -17.94 -31.31
N PHE A 695 -2.35 -18.62 -32.12
CA PHE A 695 -2.10 -18.28 -33.53
C PHE A 695 -3.38 -18.30 -34.39
N GLN A 696 -4.25 -19.29 -34.20
CA GLN A 696 -5.53 -19.32 -34.92
C GLN A 696 -6.39 -18.10 -34.56
N GLN A 697 -6.41 -17.67 -33.30
CA GLN A 697 -7.11 -16.45 -32.91
C GLN A 697 -6.55 -15.23 -33.65
N LEU A 698 -5.22 -15.09 -33.74
CA LEU A 698 -4.59 -14.01 -34.50
C LEU A 698 -5.06 -14.00 -35.97
N ARG A 699 -5.07 -15.16 -36.65
CA ARG A 699 -5.54 -15.27 -38.04
C ARG A 699 -7.03 -14.97 -38.21
N VAL A 700 -7.86 -15.45 -37.27
CA VAL A 700 -9.31 -15.16 -37.24
C VAL A 700 -9.54 -13.65 -37.09
N VAL A 701 -8.81 -12.99 -36.19
CA VAL A 701 -8.92 -11.54 -35.97
C VAL A 701 -8.43 -10.73 -37.15
N GLN A 702 -7.32 -11.13 -37.78
CA GLN A 702 -6.84 -10.49 -39.02
C GLN A 702 -7.87 -10.59 -40.15
N THR A 703 -8.46 -11.78 -40.32
CA THR A 703 -9.54 -12.02 -41.31
C THR A 703 -10.76 -11.17 -41.01
N MET A 704 -11.23 -11.15 -39.76
CA MET A 704 -12.35 -10.33 -39.32
C MET A 704 -12.08 -8.83 -39.56
N ASN A 705 -10.90 -8.34 -39.16
CA ASN A 705 -10.52 -6.94 -39.32
C ASN A 705 -10.48 -6.51 -40.80
N ARG A 706 -9.94 -7.37 -41.67
CA ARG A 706 -9.94 -7.19 -43.12
C ARG A 706 -11.38 -7.15 -43.64
N ASP A 707 -12.17 -8.18 -43.37
CA ASP A 707 -13.48 -8.38 -44.00
C ASP A 707 -14.50 -7.33 -43.56
N LEU A 708 -14.48 -6.95 -42.28
CA LEU A 708 -15.35 -5.89 -41.72
C LEU A 708 -14.77 -4.48 -41.88
N ARG A 709 -13.57 -4.34 -42.47
CA ARG A 709 -12.89 -3.05 -42.71
C ARG A 709 -12.78 -2.19 -41.44
N LEU A 710 -12.42 -2.80 -40.32
CA LEU A 710 -12.41 -2.14 -39.00
C LEU A 710 -11.28 -1.10 -38.86
N GLY A 711 -10.29 -1.11 -39.77
CA GLY A 711 -9.24 -0.09 -39.84
C GLY A 711 -8.20 -0.17 -38.73
N VAL A 712 -8.11 -1.30 -38.02
CA VAL A 712 -7.12 -1.53 -36.95
C VAL A 712 -5.93 -2.30 -37.51
N ARG A 713 -4.69 -1.86 -37.23
CA ARG A 713 -3.49 -2.65 -37.55
C ARG A 713 -3.35 -3.81 -36.55
N ILE A 714 -3.43 -5.06 -37.00
CA ILE A 714 -3.34 -6.23 -36.11
C ILE A 714 -1.88 -6.70 -36.04
N VAL A 715 -1.29 -6.63 -34.86
CA VAL A 715 0.14 -6.90 -34.63
C VAL A 715 0.32 -8.23 -33.91
N GLY A 716 0.93 -9.20 -34.59
CA GLY A 716 1.35 -10.46 -33.99
C GLY A 716 2.63 -10.33 -33.17
N CYS A 717 2.66 -10.90 -31.98
CA CYS A 717 3.81 -10.87 -31.07
C CYS A 717 4.28 -12.28 -30.71
N PRO A 718 5.60 -12.58 -30.71
CA PRO A 718 6.11 -13.90 -30.40
C PRO A 718 5.65 -14.46 -29.05
N THR A 719 5.52 -15.79 -28.96
CA THR A 719 5.18 -16.48 -27.71
C THR A 719 6.27 -16.31 -26.66
N VAL A 720 5.91 -15.75 -25.50
CA VAL A 720 6.80 -15.72 -24.33
C VAL A 720 6.76 -17.07 -23.61
N ARG A 721 7.94 -17.57 -23.22
CA ARG A 721 8.13 -18.88 -22.61
C ARG A 721 8.89 -18.75 -21.29
N ASP A 722 8.63 -19.66 -20.36
CA ASP A 722 9.49 -19.89 -19.20
C ASP A 722 10.92 -20.27 -19.66
N PRO A 723 11.96 -20.10 -18.82
CA PRO A 723 13.32 -20.50 -19.16
C PRO A 723 13.47 -21.98 -19.54
N ASP A 724 12.57 -22.85 -19.06
CA ASP A 724 12.53 -24.27 -19.40
C ASP A 724 11.76 -24.58 -20.71
N GLY A 725 11.22 -23.54 -21.36
CA GLY A 725 10.60 -23.59 -22.69
C GLY A 725 9.09 -23.71 -22.70
N LEU A 726 8.40 -23.86 -21.57
CA LEU A 726 6.93 -23.91 -21.56
C LEU A 726 6.35 -22.54 -21.95
N ALA A 727 5.36 -22.52 -22.86
CA ALA A 727 4.63 -21.30 -23.16
C ALA A 727 3.88 -20.76 -21.92
N LEU A 728 4.00 -19.45 -21.66
CA LEU A 728 3.30 -18.82 -20.54
C LEU A 728 1.79 -18.75 -20.80
N SER A 729 1.01 -19.12 -19.79
CA SER A 729 -0.46 -19.05 -19.82
C SER A 729 -1.03 -18.83 -18.41
N SER A 730 -2.13 -18.09 -18.31
CA SER A 730 -2.92 -17.99 -17.07
C SER A 730 -3.36 -19.36 -16.54
N ARG A 731 -3.60 -20.33 -17.43
CA ARG A 731 -3.98 -21.71 -17.08
C ARG A 731 -2.85 -22.54 -16.48
N ASN A 732 -1.59 -22.12 -16.59
CA ASN A 732 -0.45 -22.84 -15.99
C ASN A 732 -0.57 -22.90 -14.45
N GLY A 733 -1.25 -21.93 -13.83
CA GLY A 733 -1.49 -21.92 -12.38
C GLY A 733 -2.37 -23.07 -11.86
N HIS A 734 -3.08 -23.79 -12.74
CA HIS A 734 -3.86 -24.97 -12.35
C HIS A 734 -3.05 -26.26 -12.29
N LEU A 735 -1.79 -26.24 -12.78
CA LEU A 735 -0.95 -27.43 -12.85
C LEU A 735 -0.28 -27.68 -11.49
N THR A 736 -0.29 -28.94 -11.03
CA THR A 736 0.61 -29.37 -9.95
C THR A 736 2.06 -29.36 -10.42
N ALA A 737 3.03 -29.44 -9.50
CA ALA A 737 4.45 -29.51 -9.86
C ALA A 737 4.75 -30.67 -10.82
N ASP A 738 4.11 -31.82 -10.64
CA ASP A 738 4.29 -32.99 -11.50
C ASP A 738 3.66 -32.78 -12.88
N GLN A 739 2.45 -32.24 -12.92
CA GLN A 739 1.77 -31.87 -14.16
C GLN A 739 2.55 -30.81 -14.94
N ARG A 740 3.13 -29.82 -14.26
CA ARG A 740 3.97 -28.79 -14.88
C ARG A 740 5.26 -29.37 -15.49
N ARG A 741 5.82 -30.43 -14.90
CA ARG A 741 6.95 -31.17 -15.50
C ARG A 741 6.51 -31.98 -16.71
N SER A 742 5.36 -32.67 -16.65
CA SER A 742 4.79 -33.37 -17.81
C SER A 742 4.48 -32.43 -18.97
N ALA A 743 3.97 -31.22 -18.70
CA ALA A 743 3.63 -30.23 -19.72
C ALA A 743 4.82 -29.81 -20.60
N LEU A 744 6.07 -29.98 -20.13
CA LEU A 744 7.27 -29.70 -20.93
C LEU A 744 7.43 -30.63 -22.14
N ALA A 745 6.73 -31.76 -22.18
CA ALA A 745 6.70 -32.61 -23.37
C ALA A 745 6.17 -31.86 -24.60
N LEU A 746 5.25 -30.91 -24.41
CA LEU A 746 4.65 -30.11 -25.50
C LEU A 746 5.69 -29.24 -26.21
N SER A 747 6.41 -28.41 -25.45
CA SER A 747 7.45 -27.53 -26.02
C SER A 747 8.62 -28.33 -26.59
N ARG A 748 9.01 -29.43 -25.94
CA ARG A 748 10.04 -30.35 -26.46
C ARG A 748 9.64 -30.98 -27.79
N GLY A 749 8.37 -31.38 -27.94
CA GLY A 749 7.86 -31.91 -29.21
C GLY A 749 7.93 -30.88 -30.34
N LEU A 750 7.47 -29.66 -30.08
CA LEU A 750 7.57 -28.56 -31.05
C LEU A 750 9.01 -28.20 -31.41
N PHE A 751 9.92 -28.20 -30.44
CA PHE A 751 11.33 -27.96 -30.70
C PHE A 751 11.98 -29.08 -31.50
N ALA A 752 11.60 -30.34 -31.29
CA ALA A 752 12.06 -31.43 -32.14
C ALA A 752 11.60 -31.27 -33.60
N GLY A 753 10.36 -30.83 -33.83
CA GLY A 753 9.89 -30.46 -35.16
C GLY A 753 10.71 -29.32 -35.78
N ARG A 754 11.00 -28.27 -35.01
CA ARG A 754 11.88 -27.16 -35.43
C ARG A 754 13.31 -27.62 -35.74
N ASP A 755 13.84 -28.53 -34.95
CA ASP A 755 15.22 -29.01 -35.10
C ASP A 755 15.35 -29.88 -36.38
N LEU A 756 14.34 -30.73 -36.67
CA LEU A 756 14.25 -31.45 -37.95
C LEU A 756 14.13 -30.50 -39.15
N TRP A 757 13.31 -29.45 -39.02
CA TRP A 757 13.23 -28.41 -40.04
C TRP A 757 14.58 -27.73 -40.26
N THR A 758 15.30 -27.41 -39.19
CA THR A 758 16.64 -26.80 -39.28
C THR A 758 17.63 -27.75 -39.96
N ALA A 759 17.47 -29.06 -39.76
CA ALA A 759 18.24 -30.10 -40.45
C ALA A 759 17.85 -30.33 -41.93
N GLY A 760 16.85 -29.60 -42.46
CA GLY A 760 16.46 -29.63 -43.86
C GLY A 760 15.19 -30.43 -44.16
N GLU A 761 14.55 -31.04 -43.16
CA GLU A 761 13.27 -31.73 -43.38
C GLU A 761 12.15 -30.73 -43.70
N ARG A 762 11.33 -31.05 -44.69
CA ARG A 762 10.24 -30.18 -45.17
C ARG A 762 8.90 -30.90 -45.28
N ASP A 763 8.88 -32.23 -45.15
CA ASP A 763 7.67 -33.05 -45.20
C ASP A 763 6.81 -32.86 -43.94
N PRO A 764 5.58 -32.31 -44.07
CA PRO A 764 4.66 -32.10 -42.95
C PRO A 764 4.38 -33.37 -42.15
N ALA A 765 4.30 -34.54 -42.80
CA ALA A 765 3.97 -35.79 -42.13
C ALA A 765 5.09 -36.22 -41.16
N LYS A 766 6.35 -36.04 -41.57
CA LYS A 766 7.50 -36.37 -40.72
C LYS A 766 7.66 -35.38 -39.57
N LEU A 767 7.43 -34.09 -39.82
CA LEU A 767 7.44 -33.06 -38.78
C LEU A 767 6.35 -33.34 -37.73
N ARG A 768 5.13 -33.67 -38.17
CA ARG A 768 4.01 -34.05 -37.29
C ARG A 768 4.37 -35.26 -36.43
N LEU A 769 4.86 -36.33 -37.04
CA LEU A 769 5.22 -37.57 -36.34
C LEU A 769 6.30 -37.35 -35.27
N ALA A 770 7.30 -36.51 -35.55
CA ALA A 770 8.35 -36.18 -34.59
C ALA A 770 7.80 -35.44 -33.36
N VAL A 771 6.89 -34.49 -33.58
CA VAL A 771 6.23 -33.72 -32.52
C VAL A 771 5.35 -34.64 -31.69
N GLU A 772 4.49 -35.45 -32.33
CA GLU A 772 3.57 -36.38 -31.66
C GLU A 772 4.31 -37.36 -30.74
N ARG A 773 5.41 -37.95 -31.23
CA ARG A 773 6.20 -38.94 -30.49
C ARG A 773 6.74 -38.41 -29.16
N ILE A 774 7.07 -37.12 -29.10
CA ILE A 774 7.65 -36.49 -27.90
C ILE A 774 6.55 -35.84 -27.06
N ALA A 775 5.56 -35.21 -27.70
CA ALA A 775 4.47 -34.51 -27.02
C ALA A 775 3.52 -35.46 -26.28
N ALA A 776 3.38 -36.71 -26.74
CA ALA A 776 2.60 -37.77 -26.07
C ALA A 776 3.30 -38.38 -24.83
N GLY A 777 4.12 -37.59 -24.12
CA GLY A 777 4.86 -38.03 -22.95
C GLY A 777 3.96 -38.42 -21.75
N PRO A 778 4.53 -39.05 -20.69
CA PRO A 778 3.77 -39.51 -19.54
C PRO A 778 2.95 -38.39 -18.87
N GLY A 779 1.65 -38.63 -18.70
CA GLY A 779 0.72 -37.67 -18.07
C GLY A 779 0.19 -36.59 -19.02
N VAL A 780 0.45 -36.68 -20.32
CA VAL A 780 -0.06 -35.78 -21.36
C VAL A 780 -0.99 -36.55 -22.28
N ALA A 781 -2.25 -36.09 -22.40
CA ALA A 781 -3.22 -36.60 -23.35
C ALA A 781 -3.30 -35.63 -24.54
N LEU A 782 -2.60 -35.97 -25.62
CA LEU A 782 -2.54 -35.17 -26.85
C LEU A 782 -3.90 -35.20 -27.57
N GLU A 783 -4.42 -34.04 -27.91
CA GLU A 783 -5.71 -33.91 -28.62
C GLU A 783 -5.50 -33.82 -30.13
N TYR A 784 -4.54 -32.99 -30.56
CA TYR A 784 -4.09 -32.95 -31.95
C TYR A 784 -2.66 -32.41 -32.06
N VAL A 785 -2.01 -32.74 -33.18
CA VAL A 785 -0.84 -32.03 -33.72
C VAL A 785 -1.12 -31.74 -35.18
N SER A 786 -1.07 -30.46 -35.54
CA SER A 786 -1.33 -29.96 -36.89
C SER A 786 -0.04 -29.44 -37.51
N VAL A 787 0.12 -29.66 -38.81
CA VAL A 787 1.17 -29.04 -39.62
C VAL A 787 0.51 -28.39 -40.82
N ALA A 788 0.24 -27.10 -40.69
CA ALA A 788 -0.67 -26.36 -41.56
C ALA A 788 0.02 -25.18 -42.26
N ASP A 789 -0.61 -24.68 -43.30
CA ASP A 789 -0.26 -23.41 -43.92
C ASP A 789 -0.51 -22.26 -42.92
N PRO A 790 0.48 -21.37 -42.67
CA PRO A 790 0.34 -20.31 -41.68
C PRO A 790 -0.67 -19.21 -42.06
N TYR A 791 -1.07 -19.11 -43.33
CA TYR A 791 -2.05 -18.14 -43.82
C TYR A 791 -3.47 -18.68 -43.81
N THR A 792 -3.68 -19.92 -44.29
CA THR A 792 -5.02 -20.53 -44.45
C THR A 792 -5.42 -21.46 -43.30
N LEU A 793 -4.44 -21.97 -42.54
CA LEU A 793 -4.60 -23.01 -41.52
C LEU A 793 -5.07 -24.37 -42.06
N GLU A 794 -4.95 -24.61 -43.36
CA GLU A 794 -5.23 -25.90 -43.98
C GLU A 794 -4.04 -26.86 -43.80
N GLU A 795 -4.33 -28.13 -43.56
CA GLU A 795 -3.30 -29.17 -43.41
C GLU A 795 -2.49 -29.35 -44.70
N LEU A 796 -1.17 -29.44 -44.55
CA LEU A 796 -0.27 -29.54 -45.69
C LEU A 796 -0.05 -31.00 -46.12
N GLY A 797 -0.18 -31.26 -47.42
CA GLY A 797 -0.02 -32.59 -48.02
C GLY A 797 1.36 -32.89 -48.64
N GLY A 798 2.30 -31.94 -48.62
CA GLY A 798 3.62 -32.10 -49.22
C GLY A 798 4.62 -31.03 -48.76
N PRO A 799 5.90 -31.14 -49.14
CA PRO A 799 6.96 -30.25 -48.66
C PRO A 799 6.66 -28.77 -48.89
N GLN A 800 6.83 -27.94 -47.85
CA GLN A 800 6.57 -26.50 -47.92
C GLN A 800 7.77 -25.68 -47.46
N GLY A 801 7.86 -24.43 -47.93
CA GLY A 801 8.86 -23.45 -47.48
C GLY A 801 8.50 -22.73 -46.18
N LYS A 802 7.23 -22.80 -45.76
CA LYS A 802 6.69 -22.15 -44.56
C LYS A 802 5.64 -23.05 -43.92
N VAL A 803 5.71 -23.28 -42.60
CA VAL A 803 4.74 -24.12 -41.90
C VAL A 803 4.41 -23.57 -40.51
N LEU A 804 3.17 -23.77 -40.08
CA LEU A 804 2.74 -23.69 -38.69
C LEU A 804 2.65 -25.10 -38.12
N ILE A 805 3.40 -25.39 -37.06
CA ILE A 805 3.16 -26.58 -36.24
C ILE A 805 2.43 -26.15 -34.99
N SER A 806 1.23 -26.67 -34.75
CA SER A 806 0.42 -26.37 -33.57
C SER A 806 -0.07 -27.64 -32.89
N LEU A 807 -0.33 -27.55 -31.59
CA LEU A 807 -0.85 -28.67 -30.82
C LEU A 807 -1.80 -28.21 -29.71
N ALA A 808 -2.65 -29.13 -29.28
CA ALA A 808 -3.42 -29.03 -28.05
C ALA A 808 -3.34 -30.34 -27.27
N ALA A 809 -3.30 -30.26 -25.94
CA ALA A 809 -3.25 -31.42 -25.07
C ALA A 809 -3.85 -31.14 -23.69
N HIS A 810 -4.32 -32.19 -23.04
CA HIS A 810 -4.71 -32.18 -21.63
C HIS A 810 -3.57 -32.66 -20.74
N VAL A 811 -3.29 -31.91 -19.67
CA VAL A 811 -2.41 -32.33 -18.57
C VAL A 811 -3.23 -32.24 -17.27
N GLY A 812 -3.61 -33.40 -16.74
CA GLY A 812 -4.65 -33.47 -15.71
C GLY A 812 -5.97 -32.92 -16.24
N LYS A 813 -6.53 -31.89 -15.58
CA LYS A 813 -7.77 -31.21 -16.02
C LYS A 813 -7.51 -29.99 -16.91
N THR A 814 -6.26 -29.58 -17.08
CA THR A 814 -5.89 -28.34 -17.77
C THR A 814 -5.62 -28.60 -19.24
N ARG A 815 -6.34 -27.93 -20.13
CA ARG A 815 -6.08 -27.96 -21.58
C ARG A 815 -5.06 -26.87 -21.95
N LEU A 816 -3.93 -27.28 -22.52
CA LEU A 816 -2.83 -26.42 -22.94
C LEU A 816 -2.72 -26.42 -24.47
N ILE A 817 -2.26 -25.30 -25.03
CA ILE A 817 -1.99 -25.15 -26.46
C ILE A 817 -0.60 -24.53 -26.62
N ASP A 818 0.07 -24.86 -27.72
CA ASP A 818 1.36 -24.27 -28.10
C ASP A 818 1.58 -24.39 -29.61
N ASN A 819 2.46 -23.56 -30.17
CA ASN A 819 2.81 -23.60 -31.58
C ASN A 819 4.22 -23.06 -31.88
N VAL A 820 4.74 -23.39 -33.05
CA VAL A 820 5.93 -22.79 -33.67
C VAL A 820 5.68 -22.50 -35.15
N LEU A 821 6.24 -21.38 -35.62
CA LEU A 821 6.30 -21.03 -37.04
C LEU A 821 7.70 -21.36 -37.56
N LEU A 822 7.77 -21.94 -38.76
CA LEU A 822 9.02 -22.33 -39.41
C LEU A 822 9.05 -21.76 -40.83
N GLY A 823 10.16 -21.13 -41.20
CA GLY A 823 10.32 -20.45 -42.50
C GLY A 823 9.57 -19.13 -42.64
N ILE A 824 8.93 -18.66 -41.57
CA ILE A 824 8.20 -17.39 -41.48
C ILE A 824 8.19 -16.89 -40.04
N GLU A 825 8.21 -15.59 -39.84
CA GLU A 825 8.00 -14.96 -38.53
C GLU A 825 6.56 -14.45 -38.38
N VAL A 826 6.08 -14.34 -37.14
CA VAL A 826 4.69 -13.92 -36.86
C VAL A 826 4.36 -12.53 -37.43
N GLY A 827 5.34 -11.63 -37.52
CA GLY A 827 5.16 -10.30 -38.11
C GLY A 827 5.02 -10.28 -39.63
N GLU A 828 5.36 -11.39 -40.31
CA GLU A 828 5.25 -11.53 -41.77
C GLU A 828 3.89 -12.14 -42.19
N VAL A 829 3.03 -12.45 -41.22
CA VAL A 829 1.70 -13.05 -41.42
C VAL A 829 0.59 -11.99 -41.31
N GLU A 830 0.86 -10.74 -41.69
CA GLU A 830 -0.10 -9.61 -41.62
C GLU A 830 -1.18 -9.65 -42.69
#